data_AF-A0AAX4HPV3-F1
#
_entry.id   AF-A0AAX4HPV3-F1
#
_cell.length_a   1.000
_cell.length_b   1.000
_cell.length_c   1.000
_cell.angle_alpha   90.00
_cell.angle_beta   90.00
_cell.angle_gamma   90.00
#
_symmetry.space_group_name_H-M   'P 1'
#
loop_
_entity.id
_entity.type
_entity.pdbx_description
1 polymer ?
#
loop_
_entity_poly.entity_id
_entity_poly.type
_entity_poly.pdbx_seq_one_letter_code
_entity_poly.pdbx_strand_id
1 'polypeptide(L)'
;MKKLTGFFYSLNLVVLTSQVANAAMPIWSYDPGPNPRTKMGKELIDLTANIPNMPEISNQLMGDQKFRPAFGPVPWRMLQAPNKVKILFIGQDATHIAEAAGRPATAGFGGRAQDLAAYFGVNEGAAFINTYAYTIKGQYGAYNTPFIFRDNKGKDSFNLSNLVDNQLWLLTQDVDSPVAKWRNNLIDWIIRNNKDSIKLIVTFGGAARDAMGSYVESKGGKVESRVEKIIDQIQVAETKLEYAGGNNEFPVVVDQEGNDLYSRMAARRLDYTKEPVQKAAVEELQANVEKYKSEMVFSKAGPMKNGLLHPAQLGGYDLNKIKIRNAYTRSLKGLRLSDGSTIGTDVLVVELPHPTYLSNLTNDQASKAVGQDLSVLKPYVSAGWRINPDPGMTNRYSSGQPYRYSRADIGPEYYDFGTPGTRMVPVSTASRMGSNPHVIVFGTRDQARFDRNTISAMTNARPGEGFSNEELFVSRPRSARLRYVFDAGPGEMYARIMKENLNMKEIFKTKPGKSFQSNGIDAYYVKNHPEIGDFGHYRGNLDKPRVIIVADPRGYDDLITARALTGTRGQHLQGLMRDLGIQDENYLVIKTVPFGMDGATAEDWKYVLSATENYRNALLGKLLSNGGPELIITDGPAAKLEVRRILGNSRIPVVHIGRAGGTDQADILAAANDFKALPQFKTASIRANLMNIPRSHLSYYARTWEGTSGDRVLAAEDKFRGLAFAEVAPAWAWQQRSGLVPEHNQDVNVLINKLKQNGLRLPGESIPNYLRRTRIDPTLSFWENALNELFKIA
;
A
#
# COMPACT_ATOMS: atom_id res chain seq x y z
N MET A 1 65.98 -14.04 -17.14
CA MET A 1 65.52 -12.93 -18.01
C MET A 1 64.47 -13.46 -18.99
N LYS A 2 63.26 -12.86 -18.99
CA LYS A 2 62.12 -13.03 -19.95
C LYS A 2 61.39 -14.40 -19.93
N LYS A 3 60.14 -14.47 -19.38
CA LYS A 3 58.78 -14.41 -20.03
C LYS A 3 58.58 -15.57 -21.03
N LEU A 4 57.51 -16.39 -21.04
CA LEU A 4 56.05 -16.20 -20.89
C LEU A 4 55.43 -17.50 -20.32
N THR A 5 54.58 -17.51 -19.28
CA THR A 5 53.10 -17.33 -19.25
C THR A 5 52.28 -18.22 -20.19
N GLY A 6 51.58 -19.20 -19.59
CA GLY A 6 50.48 -19.97 -20.18
C GLY A 6 49.81 -20.85 -19.12
N PHE A 7 48.96 -20.26 -18.26
CA PHE A 7 48.14 -21.00 -17.30
C PHE A 7 46.67 -20.83 -17.68
N PHE A 8 46.03 -21.93 -18.06
CA PHE A 8 44.59 -22.02 -18.28
C PHE A 8 43.87 -21.82 -16.94
N TYR A 9 43.10 -20.73 -16.80
CA TYR A 9 42.04 -20.63 -15.80
C TYR A 9 40.71 -20.97 -16.47
N SER A 10 40.20 -22.16 -16.17
CA SER A 10 38.81 -22.52 -16.39
C SER A 10 37.93 -21.70 -15.44
N LEU A 11 37.27 -20.69 -16.00
CA LEU A 11 36.26 -19.88 -15.33
C LEU A 11 34.99 -20.74 -15.17
N ASN A 12 34.89 -21.50 -14.09
CA ASN A 12 33.61 -22.07 -13.66
C ASN A 12 32.73 -20.93 -13.13
N LEU A 13 32.02 -20.28 -14.05
CA LEU A 13 30.90 -19.40 -13.72
C LEU A 13 29.76 -20.29 -13.20
N VAL A 14 29.80 -20.65 -11.92
CA VAL A 14 28.63 -21.18 -11.22
C VAL A 14 27.63 -20.03 -11.14
N VAL A 15 26.75 -19.97 -12.13
CA VAL A 15 25.49 -19.23 -12.01
C VAL A 15 24.72 -19.92 -10.89
N LEU A 16 24.84 -19.41 -9.66
CA LEU A 16 23.90 -19.66 -8.59
C LEU A 16 22.55 -19.12 -9.08
N THR A 17 21.80 -19.94 -9.81
CA THR A 17 20.39 -19.71 -10.03
C THR A 17 19.76 -19.77 -8.64
N SER A 18 19.46 -18.59 -8.10
CA SER A 18 18.51 -18.49 -7.00
C SER A 18 17.24 -19.14 -7.53
N GLN A 19 16.90 -20.31 -7.00
CA GLN A 19 15.61 -20.94 -7.26
C GLN A 19 14.54 -19.99 -6.70
N VAL A 20 14.02 -19.13 -7.56
CA VAL A 20 12.82 -18.35 -7.28
C VAL A 20 11.70 -19.38 -7.24
N ALA A 21 11.00 -19.45 -6.10
CA ALA A 21 9.77 -20.21 -6.05
C ALA A 21 8.76 -19.51 -6.95
N ASN A 22 8.41 -20.14 -8.08
CA ASN A 22 7.41 -19.62 -9.01
C ASN A 22 6.05 -19.58 -8.33
N ALA A 23 5.22 -18.58 -8.68
CA ALA A 23 3.82 -18.56 -8.29
C ALA A 23 3.12 -19.85 -8.74
N ALA A 24 2.42 -20.51 -7.81
CA ALA A 24 1.75 -21.79 -8.07
C ALA A 24 0.44 -21.64 -8.87
N MET A 25 -0.18 -20.45 -8.83
CA MET A 25 -1.47 -20.21 -9.47
C MET A 25 -1.35 -20.02 -10.99
N PRO A 26 -2.41 -20.38 -11.75
CA PRO A 26 -2.48 -20.09 -13.16
C PRO A 26 -2.37 -18.59 -13.45
N ILE A 27 -1.76 -18.23 -14.58
CA ILE A 27 -1.57 -16.84 -15.04
C ILE A 27 -2.90 -16.06 -15.21
N TRP A 28 -4.02 -16.76 -15.30
CA TRP A 28 -5.37 -16.19 -15.39
C TRP A 28 -6.02 -15.93 -14.04
N SER A 29 -5.42 -16.35 -12.93
CA SER A 29 -5.93 -16.06 -11.59
C SER A 29 -5.83 -14.57 -11.27
N TYR A 30 -6.71 -14.10 -10.38
CA TYR A 30 -6.80 -12.71 -9.99
C TYR A 30 -7.60 -12.57 -8.69
N ASP A 31 -7.53 -11.39 -8.07
CA ASP A 31 -8.34 -11.01 -6.93
C ASP A 31 -9.63 -10.30 -7.38
N PRO A 32 -10.81 -10.92 -7.20
CA PRO A 32 -12.09 -10.31 -7.53
C PRO A 32 -12.55 -9.23 -6.55
N GLY A 33 -11.86 -9.07 -5.42
CA GLY A 33 -12.33 -8.30 -4.26
C GLY A 33 -13.34 -9.08 -3.41
N PRO A 34 -13.76 -8.51 -2.26
CA PRO A 34 -14.63 -9.20 -1.32
C PRO A 34 -16.00 -9.51 -1.94
N ASN A 35 -16.55 -10.70 -1.74
CA ASN A 35 -17.85 -11.07 -2.31
C ASN A 35 -19.01 -10.36 -1.58
N PRO A 36 -19.75 -9.41 -2.22
CA PRO A 36 -20.82 -8.66 -1.56
C PRO A 36 -22.06 -9.51 -1.26
N ARG A 37 -22.11 -10.78 -1.70
CA ARG A 37 -23.22 -11.71 -1.42
C ARG A 37 -23.02 -12.50 -0.12
N THR A 38 -21.83 -12.49 0.46
CA THR A 38 -21.55 -13.18 1.74
C THR A 38 -21.52 -12.19 2.90
N LYS A 39 -21.84 -12.67 4.11
CA LYS A 39 -21.76 -11.83 5.33
C LYS A 39 -20.36 -11.28 5.56
N MET A 40 -19.34 -12.14 5.51
CA MET A 40 -17.94 -11.74 5.71
C MET A 40 -17.45 -10.78 4.62
N GLY A 41 -17.87 -10.99 3.36
CA GLY A 41 -17.51 -10.10 2.26
C GLY A 41 -18.14 -8.72 2.39
N LYS A 42 -19.44 -8.62 2.75
CA LYS A 42 -20.08 -7.34 3.08
C LYS A 42 -19.37 -6.62 4.23
N GLU A 43 -19.05 -7.36 5.29
CA GLU A 43 -18.35 -6.80 6.45
C GLU A 43 -16.97 -6.24 6.08
N LEU A 44 -16.21 -6.92 5.21
CA LEU A 44 -14.92 -6.41 4.74
C LEU A 44 -15.08 -5.15 3.86
N ILE A 45 -16.13 -5.09 3.05
CA ILE A 45 -16.48 -3.90 2.27
C ILE A 45 -16.81 -2.73 3.21
N ASP A 46 -17.58 -2.97 4.26
CA ASP A 46 -17.94 -1.96 5.26
C ASP A 46 -16.73 -1.49 6.05
N LEU A 47 -15.83 -2.39 6.46
CA LEU A 47 -14.56 -2.03 7.09
C LEU A 47 -13.73 -1.12 6.20
N THR A 48 -13.78 -1.32 4.89
CA THR A 48 -13.03 -0.51 3.92
C THR A 48 -13.66 0.85 3.70
N ALA A 49 -14.99 0.90 3.57
CA ALA A 49 -15.75 2.14 3.50
C ALA A 49 -15.57 2.99 4.77
N ASN A 50 -15.29 2.36 5.91
CA ASN A 50 -15.08 2.99 7.20
C ASN A 50 -13.61 3.21 7.57
N ILE A 51 -12.67 3.08 6.61
CA ILE A 51 -11.27 3.49 6.86
C ILE A 51 -11.26 4.96 7.32
N PRO A 52 -10.68 5.26 8.50
CA PRO A 52 -10.63 6.63 9.00
C PRO A 52 -9.85 7.56 8.06
N ASN A 53 -10.25 8.83 7.99
CA ASN A 53 -9.47 9.87 7.32
C ASN A 53 -8.22 10.21 8.15
N MET A 54 -7.24 9.28 8.14
CA MET A 54 -6.04 9.36 8.96
C MET A 54 -5.27 10.68 8.77
N PRO A 55 -5.14 11.25 7.55
CA PRO A 55 -4.57 12.59 7.36
C PRO A 55 -5.23 13.67 8.23
N GLU A 56 -6.56 13.79 8.18
CA GLU A 56 -7.31 14.79 8.96
C GLU A 56 -7.23 14.52 10.47
N ILE A 57 -7.35 13.25 10.89
CA ILE A 57 -7.22 12.86 12.31
C ILE A 57 -5.82 13.25 12.83
N SER A 58 -4.76 12.96 12.07
CA SER A 58 -3.40 13.32 12.47
C SER A 58 -3.22 14.85 12.59
N ASN A 59 -3.77 15.61 11.65
CA ASN A 59 -3.72 17.07 11.70
C ASN A 59 -4.40 17.62 12.96
N GLN A 60 -5.56 17.08 13.35
CA GLN A 60 -6.27 17.52 14.56
C GLN A 60 -5.58 17.10 15.86
N LEU A 61 -5.02 15.88 15.93
CA LEU A 61 -4.44 15.33 17.16
C LEU A 61 -2.96 15.72 17.38
N MET A 62 -2.19 15.91 16.29
CA MET A 62 -0.77 16.23 16.36
C MET A 62 -0.48 17.70 16.03
N GLY A 63 -1.41 18.40 15.37
CA GLY A 63 -1.17 19.73 14.80
C GLY A 63 -0.40 19.71 13.47
N ASP A 64 -0.08 18.52 12.94
CA ASP A 64 0.53 18.32 11.63
C ASP A 64 0.00 17.03 10.98
N GLN A 65 0.02 17.00 9.65
CA GLN A 65 -0.46 15.88 8.85
C GLN A 65 0.62 14.78 8.72
N LYS A 66 0.53 13.75 9.56
CA LYS A 66 1.45 12.59 9.59
C LYS A 66 1.29 11.65 8.39
N PHE A 67 0.09 11.54 7.82
CA PHE A 67 -0.20 10.61 6.71
C PHE A 67 -0.21 11.30 5.34
N ARG A 68 0.15 10.57 4.28
CA ARG A 68 0.15 11.06 2.90
C ARG A 68 -1.20 10.76 2.22
N PRO A 69 -2.00 11.77 1.84
CA PRO A 69 -3.37 11.54 1.39
C PRO A 69 -3.48 11.07 -0.06
N ALA A 70 -2.57 11.48 -0.95
CA ALA A 70 -2.85 11.50 -2.39
C ALA A 70 -3.22 10.19 -3.06
N PHE A 71 -2.62 9.09 -2.61
CA PHE A 71 -2.88 7.77 -3.16
C PHE A 71 -3.76 6.91 -2.26
N GLY A 72 -4.30 7.50 -1.19
CA GLY A 72 -5.30 6.88 -0.34
C GLY A 72 -4.82 5.67 0.45
N PRO A 73 -5.77 4.90 1.00
CA PRO A 73 -5.47 3.74 1.82
C PRO A 73 -5.19 2.45 1.03
N VAL A 74 -4.22 1.68 1.52
CA VAL A 74 -3.78 0.34 1.03
C VAL A 74 -4.05 -0.75 2.09
N PRO A 75 -5.29 -1.22 2.22
CA PRO A 75 -5.73 -1.89 3.44
C PRO A 75 -5.20 -3.32 3.60
N TRP A 76 -5.16 -4.13 2.52
CA TRP A 76 -4.66 -5.51 2.58
C TRP A 76 -4.22 -6.07 1.23
N ARG A 77 -3.51 -7.20 1.30
CA ARG A 77 -3.26 -8.15 0.21
C ARG A 77 -3.47 -9.56 0.78
N MET A 78 -4.57 -10.22 0.41
CA MET A 78 -4.93 -11.56 0.91
C MET A 78 -6.01 -12.19 0.05
N LEU A 79 -6.12 -13.51 0.08
CA LEU A 79 -7.34 -14.21 -0.36
C LEU A 79 -8.46 -14.01 0.67
N GLN A 80 -9.68 -13.72 0.20
CA GLN A 80 -10.81 -13.42 1.11
C GLN A 80 -11.77 -14.60 1.33
N ALA A 81 -11.58 -15.72 0.63
CA ALA A 81 -12.38 -16.92 0.84
C ALA A 81 -12.10 -17.52 2.24
N PRO A 82 -13.11 -18.15 2.89
CA PRO A 82 -12.94 -18.72 4.21
C PRO A 82 -11.80 -19.74 4.29
N ASN A 83 -11.06 -19.71 5.39
CA ASN A 83 -9.98 -20.63 5.71
C ASN A 83 -8.88 -20.75 4.63
N LYS A 84 -8.61 -19.67 3.90
CA LYS A 84 -7.49 -19.58 2.95
C LYS A 84 -6.22 -19.03 3.59
N VAL A 85 -6.33 -18.10 4.53
CA VAL A 85 -5.16 -17.49 5.18
C VAL A 85 -4.60 -18.43 6.24
N LYS A 86 -3.30 -18.71 6.15
CA LYS A 86 -2.51 -19.54 7.06
C LYS A 86 -1.52 -18.70 7.88
N ILE A 87 -0.98 -17.65 7.27
CA ILE A 87 -0.04 -16.71 7.89
C ILE A 87 -0.51 -15.28 7.65
N LEU A 88 -0.59 -14.47 8.70
CA LEU A 88 -0.82 -13.03 8.61
C LEU A 88 0.48 -12.27 8.86
N PHE A 89 0.90 -11.46 7.91
CA PHE A 89 2.02 -10.54 8.04
C PHE A 89 1.51 -9.12 8.29
N ILE A 90 2.07 -8.46 9.31
CA ILE A 90 1.74 -7.08 9.67
C ILE A 90 3.01 -6.23 9.49
N GLY A 91 2.96 -5.28 8.57
CA GLY A 91 3.99 -4.26 8.35
C GLY A 91 3.66 -2.92 9.02
N GLN A 92 4.52 -1.92 8.80
CA GLN A 92 4.27 -0.56 9.28
C GLN A 92 3.33 0.20 8.35
N ASP A 93 3.77 0.50 7.13
CA ASP A 93 3.05 1.31 6.14
C ASP A 93 3.43 0.93 4.69
N ALA A 94 2.78 1.55 3.71
CA ALA A 94 3.03 1.29 2.29
C ALA A 94 4.25 2.02 1.74
N THR A 95 4.91 1.38 0.79
CA THR A 95 5.91 2.01 -0.10
C THR A 95 5.25 2.55 -1.37
N HIS A 96 5.96 3.33 -2.18
CA HIS A 96 5.40 3.95 -3.40
C HIS A 96 4.77 2.95 -4.37
N ILE A 97 5.36 1.76 -4.53
CA ILE A 97 4.78 0.72 -5.40
C ILE A 97 3.51 0.12 -4.81
N ALA A 98 3.37 0.09 -3.48
CA ALA A 98 2.16 -0.36 -2.82
C ALA A 98 1.01 0.66 -3.00
N GLU A 99 1.32 1.96 -2.96
CA GLU A 99 0.37 3.02 -3.30
C GLU A 99 -0.07 2.97 -4.77
N ALA A 100 0.89 2.79 -5.69
CA ALA A 100 0.59 2.60 -7.10
C ALA A 100 -0.22 1.33 -7.34
N ALA A 101 0.01 0.25 -6.59
CA ALA A 101 -0.73 -1.01 -6.69
C ALA A 101 -2.07 -1.06 -5.92
N GLY A 102 -2.35 -0.06 -5.07
CA GLY A 102 -3.51 -0.05 -4.18
C GLY A 102 -3.50 -1.12 -3.08
N ARG A 103 -2.35 -1.77 -2.84
CA ARG A 103 -2.19 -2.97 -2.00
C ARG A 103 -0.85 -2.93 -1.24
N PRO A 104 -0.80 -3.38 0.02
CA PRO A 104 0.44 -3.44 0.80
C PRO A 104 1.33 -4.61 0.34
N ALA A 105 2.62 -4.51 0.68
CA ALA A 105 3.60 -5.58 0.49
C ALA A 105 3.68 -6.11 -0.97
N THR A 106 3.57 -5.24 -1.97
CA THR A 106 3.59 -5.62 -3.39
C THR A 106 4.99 -5.72 -3.99
N ALA A 107 6.03 -5.23 -3.30
CA ALA A 107 7.42 -5.40 -3.71
C ALA A 107 8.43 -5.21 -2.57
N GLY A 108 9.69 -5.54 -2.82
CA GLY A 108 10.81 -5.34 -1.89
C GLY A 108 10.62 -6.17 -0.62
N PHE A 109 10.09 -5.55 0.44
CA PHE A 109 9.65 -6.25 1.64
C PHE A 109 8.62 -7.34 1.32
N GLY A 110 7.68 -7.06 0.42
CA GLY A 110 6.63 -8.00 0.02
C GLY A 110 7.16 -9.34 -0.46
N GLY A 111 8.12 -9.34 -1.37
CA GLY A 111 8.75 -10.55 -1.88
C GLY A 111 9.56 -11.29 -0.81
N ARG A 112 10.15 -10.59 0.15
CA ARG A 112 10.89 -11.20 1.28
C ARG A 112 9.96 -11.87 2.29
N ALA A 113 8.85 -11.22 2.62
CA ALA A 113 7.84 -11.81 3.50
C ALA A 113 7.10 -12.97 2.81
N GLN A 114 6.91 -12.90 1.49
CA GLN A 114 6.42 -14.01 0.67
C GLN A 114 7.39 -15.21 0.67
N ASP A 115 8.70 -14.97 0.58
CA ASP A 115 9.73 -16.01 0.71
C ASP A 115 9.70 -16.68 2.10
N LEU A 116 9.52 -15.88 3.16
CA LEU A 116 9.31 -16.41 4.49
C LEU A 116 8.04 -17.27 4.58
N ALA A 117 6.94 -16.87 3.95
CA ALA A 117 5.75 -17.71 3.86
C ALA A 117 6.05 -19.05 3.15
N ALA A 118 6.79 -18.99 2.02
CA ALA A 118 7.16 -20.17 1.24
C ALA A 118 8.07 -21.13 2.03
N TYR A 119 8.86 -20.62 2.96
CA TYR A 119 9.63 -21.45 3.90
C TYR A 119 8.73 -22.29 4.84
N PHE A 120 7.55 -21.79 5.20
CA PHE A 120 6.51 -22.57 5.89
C PHE A 120 5.64 -23.39 4.93
N GLY A 121 5.97 -23.43 3.63
CA GLY A 121 5.16 -24.08 2.60
C GLY A 121 3.88 -23.34 2.26
N VAL A 122 3.80 -22.04 2.53
CA VAL A 122 2.64 -21.19 2.24
C VAL A 122 2.99 -20.24 1.09
N ASN A 123 2.16 -20.21 0.06
CA ASN A 123 2.24 -19.24 -1.03
C ASN A 123 0.98 -18.37 -1.05
N GLU A 124 -0.17 -18.94 -1.39
CA GLU A 124 -1.46 -18.25 -1.51
C GLU A 124 -2.12 -18.00 -0.14
N GLY A 125 -1.78 -18.83 0.85
CA GLY A 125 -2.28 -18.67 2.21
C GLY A 125 -1.64 -17.52 3.00
N ALA A 126 -0.90 -16.63 2.36
CA ALA A 126 -0.26 -15.49 3.00
C ALA A 126 -1.14 -14.24 2.90
N ALA A 127 -1.45 -13.62 4.04
CA ALA A 127 -2.14 -12.34 4.12
C ALA A 127 -1.18 -11.24 4.57
N PHE A 128 -1.34 -10.04 4.05
CA PHE A 128 -0.51 -8.88 4.37
C PHE A 128 -1.40 -7.69 4.66
N ILE A 129 -1.16 -7.06 5.81
CA ILE A 129 -1.72 -5.77 6.18
C ILE A 129 -0.60 -4.87 6.70
N ASN A 130 -0.91 -3.59 6.86
CA ASN A 130 -0.04 -2.64 7.54
C ASN A 130 -0.69 -2.14 8.83
N THR A 131 0.13 -1.63 9.74
CA THR A 131 -0.30 -0.88 10.93
C THR A 131 -1.15 0.32 10.50
N TYR A 132 -0.74 0.97 9.40
CA TYR A 132 -1.43 2.10 8.80
C TYR A 132 -1.95 1.76 7.42
N ALA A 133 -3.19 2.16 7.15
CA ALA A 133 -3.74 2.10 5.79
C ALA A 133 -3.06 3.12 4.87
N TYR A 134 -2.51 4.22 5.41
CA TYR A 134 -1.83 5.26 4.65
C TYR A 134 -0.31 5.22 4.88
N THR A 135 0.46 5.62 3.87
CA THR A 135 1.90 5.88 4.02
C THR A 135 2.14 7.07 4.94
N ILE A 136 3.15 6.98 5.81
CA ILE A 136 3.49 8.05 6.77
C ILE A 136 4.56 9.01 6.22
N LYS A 137 4.64 10.20 6.81
CA LYS A 137 5.80 11.10 6.73
C LYS A 137 6.70 10.84 7.95
N GLY A 138 8.01 10.74 7.73
CA GLY A 138 8.96 10.43 8.80
C GLY A 138 8.84 8.98 9.29
N GLN A 139 9.17 8.75 10.56
CA GLN A 139 9.20 7.42 11.19
C GLN A 139 8.02 7.21 12.15
N TYR A 140 7.74 5.95 12.52
CA TYR A 140 6.75 5.61 13.57
C TYR A 140 7.21 6.03 14.97
N GLY A 141 8.50 6.02 15.23
CA GLY A 141 9.08 6.45 16.48
C GLY A 141 10.41 7.12 16.24
N ALA A 142 10.82 7.96 17.17
CA ALA A 142 12.11 8.62 17.14
C ALA A 142 13.18 7.68 17.67
N TYR A 143 14.12 7.33 16.80
CA TYR A 143 15.27 6.50 17.16
C TYR A 143 16.22 7.27 18.06
N ASN A 144 16.85 6.57 19.02
CA ASN A 144 17.84 7.16 19.93
C ASN A 144 17.30 8.37 20.70
N THR A 145 16.04 8.30 21.14
CA THR A 145 15.46 9.32 22.01
C THR A 145 16.05 9.20 23.41
N PRO A 146 16.52 10.32 23.99
CA PRO A 146 17.13 10.29 25.31
C PRO A 146 16.11 10.19 26.44
N PHE A 147 16.48 9.42 27.47
CA PHE A 147 15.75 9.34 28.73
C PHE A 147 16.72 9.17 29.91
N ILE A 148 16.26 9.53 31.10
CA ILE A 148 16.99 9.32 32.36
C ILE A 148 16.50 8.04 33.00
N PHE A 149 17.43 7.18 33.40
CA PHE A 149 17.19 6.03 34.25
C PHE A 149 17.83 6.28 35.62
N ARG A 150 17.01 6.21 36.67
CA ARG A 150 17.42 6.33 38.06
C ARG A 150 17.58 4.94 38.66
N ASP A 151 18.80 4.57 39.02
CA ASP A 151 19.03 3.28 39.67
C ASP A 151 18.46 3.24 41.11
N ASN A 152 18.48 2.06 41.72
CA ASN A 152 18.00 1.86 43.09
C ASN A 152 18.79 2.64 44.16
N LYS A 153 19.95 3.22 43.80
CA LYS A 153 20.78 4.06 44.69
C LYS A 153 20.49 5.55 44.47
N GLY A 154 19.54 5.90 43.61
CA GLY A 154 19.18 7.27 43.27
C GLY A 154 20.14 7.93 42.27
N LYS A 155 21.07 7.19 41.67
CA LYS A 155 21.98 7.72 40.67
C LYS A 155 21.31 7.74 39.30
N ASP A 156 21.32 8.91 38.67
CA ASP A 156 20.79 9.09 37.34
C ASP A 156 21.81 8.71 36.27
N SER A 157 21.32 8.10 35.21
CA SER A 157 22.10 7.74 34.03
C SER A 157 21.32 8.07 32.77
N PHE A 158 22.04 8.56 31.77
CA PHE A 158 21.46 8.89 30.47
C PHE A 158 21.46 7.67 29.57
N ASN A 159 20.31 7.36 28.99
CA ASN A 159 20.12 6.22 28.11
C ASN A 159 19.38 6.63 26.83
N LEU A 160 19.50 5.82 25.80
CA LEU A 160 18.86 6.03 24.50
C LEU A 160 17.93 4.87 24.20
N SER A 161 16.74 5.16 23.68
CA SER A 161 15.81 4.13 23.20
C SER A 161 14.92 4.69 22.10
N ASN A 162 14.18 3.80 21.44
CA ASN A 162 13.16 4.23 20.50
C ASN A 162 11.93 4.69 21.28
N LEU A 163 11.46 5.90 21.00
CA LEU A 163 10.29 6.49 21.62
C LEU A 163 9.20 6.76 20.59
N VAL A 164 7.96 6.39 20.91
CA VAL A 164 6.76 6.87 20.22
C VAL A 164 6.17 8.00 21.06
N ASP A 165 6.04 9.20 20.50
CA ASP A 165 5.51 10.34 21.23
C ASP A 165 4.04 10.13 21.65
N ASN A 166 3.58 10.88 22.65
CA ASN A 166 2.25 10.68 23.24
C ASN A 166 1.10 10.87 22.24
N GLN A 167 1.21 11.81 21.31
CA GLN A 167 0.16 12.09 20.34
C GLN A 167 0.12 10.99 19.27
N LEU A 168 1.28 10.56 18.77
CA LEU A 168 1.37 9.45 17.83
C LEU A 168 0.97 8.12 18.46
N TRP A 169 1.31 7.88 19.74
CA TRP A 169 0.85 6.70 20.49
C TRP A 169 -0.68 6.66 20.58
N LEU A 170 -1.30 7.77 21.02
CA LEU A 170 -2.75 7.88 21.05
C LEU A 170 -3.37 7.72 19.67
N LEU A 171 -2.76 8.30 18.64
CA LEU A 171 -3.24 8.20 17.27
C LEU A 171 -3.23 6.75 16.78
N THR A 172 -2.24 5.95 17.16
CA THR A 172 -1.94 4.70 16.43
C THR A 172 -2.13 3.43 17.25
N GLN A 173 -2.02 3.48 18.57
CA GLN A 173 -2.03 2.28 19.41
C GLN A 173 -3.08 2.29 20.52
N ASP A 174 -3.52 3.46 20.97
CA ASP A 174 -4.59 3.56 21.96
C ASP A 174 -5.89 2.94 21.42
N VAL A 175 -6.52 2.08 22.22
CA VAL A 175 -7.72 1.32 21.82
C VAL A 175 -8.94 2.19 21.51
N ASP A 176 -8.95 3.44 21.97
CA ASP A 176 -10.00 4.41 21.65
C ASP A 176 -9.73 5.16 20.34
N SER A 177 -8.56 4.97 19.72
CA SER A 177 -8.25 5.58 18.43
C SER A 177 -9.08 5.01 17.29
N PRO A 178 -9.65 5.85 16.40
CA PRO A 178 -10.29 5.37 15.18
C PRO A 178 -9.35 4.49 14.33
N VAL A 179 -8.06 4.85 14.28
CA VAL A 179 -7.05 4.12 13.50
C VAL A 179 -6.82 2.72 14.09
N ALA A 180 -6.65 2.64 15.42
CA ALA A 180 -6.43 1.37 16.11
C ALA A 180 -7.69 0.50 16.07
N LYS A 181 -8.88 1.06 16.33
CA LYS A 181 -10.17 0.36 16.22
C LYS A 181 -10.34 -0.27 14.83
N TRP A 182 -10.16 0.52 13.76
CA TRP A 182 -10.27 0.03 12.40
C TRP A 182 -9.29 -1.12 12.12
N ARG A 183 -8.00 -0.93 12.43
CA ARG A 183 -6.96 -1.95 12.23
C ARG A 183 -7.28 -3.22 13.00
N ASN A 184 -7.67 -3.09 14.27
CA ASN A 184 -7.96 -4.22 15.14
C ASN A 184 -9.21 -4.98 14.65
N ASN A 185 -10.18 -4.30 14.07
CA ASN A 185 -11.32 -4.92 13.41
C ASN A 185 -10.91 -5.69 12.15
N LEU A 186 -9.94 -5.18 11.37
CA LEU A 186 -9.39 -5.91 10.22
C LEU A 186 -8.64 -7.17 10.67
N ILE A 187 -7.80 -7.10 11.71
CA ILE A 187 -7.12 -8.28 12.28
C ILE A 187 -8.15 -9.31 12.77
N ASP A 188 -9.17 -8.86 13.51
CA ASP A 188 -10.27 -9.70 14.01
C ASP A 188 -11.04 -10.37 12.87
N TRP A 189 -11.35 -9.64 11.80
CA TRP A 189 -11.99 -10.18 10.59
C TRP A 189 -11.14 -11.28 9.94
N ILE A 190 -9.84 -11.05 9.79
CA ILE A 190 -8.92 -12.04 9.19
C ILE A 190 -8.89 -13.31 10.02
N ILE A 191 -8.81 -13.21 11.35
CA ILE A 191 -8.82 -14.37 12.23
C ILE A 191 -10.17 -15.09 12.17
N ARG A 192 -11.30 -14.36 12.20
CA ARG A 192 -12.63 -14.97 12.13
C ARG A 192 -12.91 -15.69 10.82
N ASN A 193 -12.47 -15.13 9.70
CA ASN A 193 -12.67 -15.75 8.39
C ASN A 193 -11.78 -16.98 8.18
N ASN A 194 -10.75 -17.17 9.02
CA ASN A 194 -9.71 -18.18 8.84
C ASN A 194 -9.41 -18.98 10.12
N LYS A 195 -10.39 -19.18 11.00
CA LYS A 195 -10.21 -19.79 12.33
C LYS A 195 -9.53 -21.17 12.28
N ASP A 196 -9.76 -21.94 11.21
CA ASP A 196 -9.24 -23.30 11.10
C ASP A 196 -7.85 -23.34 10.45
N SER A 197 -7.57 -22.38 9.55
CA SER A 197 -6.36 -22.37 8.73
C SER A 197 -5.25 -21.49 9.28
N ILE A 198 -5.56 -20.35 9.91
CA ILE A 198 -4.53 -19.42 10.42
C ILE A 198 -3.78 -20.06 11.59
N LYS A 199 -2.44 -20.00 11.54
CA LYS A 199 -1.57 -20.59 12.58
C LYS A 199 -0.47 -19.64 13.05
N LEU A 200 -0.14 -18.61 12.26
CA LEU A 200 0.98 -17.73 12.54
C LEU A 200 0.63 -16.27 12.19
N ILE A 201 1.01 -15.36 13.06
CA ILE A 201 1.04 -13.92 12.82
C ILE A 201 2.48 -13.44 12.97
N VAL A 202 2.98 -12.72 11.98
CA VAL A 202 4.34 -12.20 11.93
C VAL A 202 4.30 -10.68 11.85
N THR A 203 4.92 -10.02 12.82
CA THR A 203 4.99 -8.56 12.87
C THR A 203 6.39 -8.08 12.48
N PHE A 204 6.48 -7.05 11.64
CA PHE A 204 7.76 -6.47 11.22
C PHE A 204 7.95 -5.06 11.77
N GLY A 205 8.94 -4.90 12.65
CA GLY A 205 9.27 -3.61 13.26
C GLY A 205 8.31 -3.16 14.37
N GLY A 206 8.64 -2.02 14.98
CA GLY A 206 7.97 -1.53 16.19
C GLY A 206 6.49 -1.25 16.02
N ALA A 207 6.09 -0.62 14.91
CA ALA A 207 4.68 -0.27 14.66
C ALA A 207 3.77 -1.50 14.60
N ALA A 208 4.20 -2.54 13.87
CA ALA A 208 3.45 -3.76 13.71
C ALA A 208 3.36 -4.56 15.02
N ARG A 209 4.46 -4.57 15.77
CA ARG A 209 4.51 -5.20 17.09
C ARG A 209 3.54 -4.52 18.05
N ASP A 210 3.53 -3.19 18.09
CA ASP A 210 2.65 -2.45 18.99
C ASP A 210 1.18 -2.52 18.55
N ALA A 211 0.92 -2.60 17.23
CA ALA A 211 -0.39 -2.91 16.70
C ALA A 211 -0.92 -4.28 17.17
N MET A 212 -0.06 -5.28 17.23
CA MET A 212 -0.43 -6.60 17.73
C MET A 212 -0.67 -6.59 19.24
N GLY A 213 0.14 -5.83 20.00
CA GLY A 213 -0.08 -5.61 21.43
C GLY A 213 -1.45 -4.97 21.71
N SER A 214 -1.74 -3.85 21.07
CA SER A 214 -3.03 -3.15 21.19
C SER A 214 -4.22 -3.98 20.69
N TYR A 215 -4.05 -4.82 19.67
CA TYR A 215 -5.09 -5.78 19.28
C TYR A 215 -5.41 -6.74 20.42
N VAL A 216 -4.40 -7.36 21.02
CA VAL A 216 -4.59 -8.31 22.13
C VAL A 216 -5.32 -7.65 23.30
N GLU A 217 -4.93 -6.42 23.66
CA GLU A 217 -5.58 -5.64 24.72
C GLU A 217 -7.03 -5.31 24.38
N SER A 218 -7.31 -4.93 23.13
CA SER A 218 -8.70 -4.67 22.66
C SER A 218 -9.62 -5.89 22.74
N LYS A 219 -9.04 -7.09 22.89
CA LYS A 219 -9.76 -8.37 23.02
C LYS A 219 -9.70 -8.95 24.44
N GLY A 220 -9.29 -8.15 25.42
CA GLY A 220 -9.25 -8.51 26.83
C GLY A 220 -8.02 -9.31 27.27
N GLY A 221 -7.03 -9.48 26.39
CA GLY A 221 -5.70 -9.93 26.79
C GLY A 221 -4.90 -8.80 27.43
N LYS A 222 -3.68 -9.11 27.87
CA LYS A 222 -2.69 -8.09 28.31
C LYS A 222 -1.35 -8.40 27.67
N VAL A 223 -0.54 -7.39 27.41
CA VAL A 223 0.83 -7.58 26.91
C VAL A 223 1.77 -6.69 27.71
N GLU A 224 2.80 -7.26 28.32
CA GLU A 224 3.80 -6.45 29.03
C GLU A 224 4.62 -5.62 28.05
N SER A 225 5.07 -4.44 28.48
CA SER A 225 6.10 -3.70 27.77
C SER A 225 7.51 -4.23 28.08
N ARG A 226 8.50 -3.85 27.26
CA ARG A 226 9.91 -4.20 27.49
C ARG A 226 10.49 -3.49 28.72
N VAL A 227 9.91 -2.37 29.12
CA VAL A 227 10.36 -1.53 30.24
C VAL A 227 9.46 -1.61 31.47
N GLU A 228 8.46 -2.50 31.48
CA GLU A 228 7.41 -2.59 32.49
C GLU A 228 7.95 -2.58 33.93
N LYS A 229 9.03 -3.34 34.17
CA LYS A 229 9.62 -3.52 35.51
C LYS A 229 10.45 -2.33 36.00
N ILE A 230 10.81 -1.42 35.10
CA ILE A 230 11.70 -0.29 35.37
C ILE A 230 11.05 1.04 35.05
N ILE A 231 9.74 1.06 34.77
CA ILE A 231 9.06 2.24 34.27
C ILE A 231 9.03 3.40 35.27
N ASP A 232 8.97 3.06 36.57
CA ASP A 232 9.01 4.02 37.68
C ASP A 232 10.43 4.61 37.90
N GLN A 233 11.45 4.01 37.28
CA GLN A 233 12.84 4.47 37.31
C GLN A 233 13.18 5.36 36.11
N ILE A 234 12.23 5.57 35.20
CA ILE A 234 12.45 6.28 33.93
C ILE A 234 11.86 7.70 34.01
N GLN A 235 12.54 8.66 33.39
CA GLN A 235 12.01 9.99 33.08
C GLN A 235 12.36 10.33 31.62
N VAL A 236 11.36 10.68 30.83
CA VAL A 236 11.54 11.02 29.42
C VAL A 236 11.52 12.54 29.26
N ALA A 237 12.52 13.08 28.56
CA ALA A 237 12.57 14.50 28.28
C ALA A 237 11.61 14.86 27.13
N GLU A 238 11.05 16.05 27.16
CA GLU A 238 10.38 16.62 26.00
C GLU A 238 11.38 16.78 24.86
N THR A 239 10.93 16.42 23.66
CA THR A 239 11.75 16.52 22.45
C THR A 239 10.96 17.17 21.31
N LYS A 240 11.70 17.69 20.34
CA LYS A 240 11.20 18.02 19.00
C LYS A 240 11.95 17.19 17.96
N LEU A 241 11.30 16.91 16.85
CA LEU A 241 11.92 16.17 15.75
C LEU A 241 12.49 17.15 14.73
N GLU A 242 13.78 17.01 14.43
CA GLU A 242 14.46 17.77 13.38
C GLU A 242 14.76 16.85 12.19
N TYR A 243 14.72 17.42 10.98
CA TYR A 243 15.02 16.67 9.76
C TYR A 243 16.47 16.17 9.77
N ALA A 244 16.64 14.85 9.57
CA ALA A 244 17.93 14.18 9.65
C ALA A 244 18.35 13.50 8.33
N GLY A 245 17.79 13.94 7.20
CA GLY A 245 18.10 13.42 5.88
C GLY A 245 17.14 12.31 5.42
N GLY A 246 16.68 12.39 4.18
CA GLY A 246 15.78 11.40 3.59
C GLY A 246 14.44 11.34 4.32
N ASN A 247 14.12 10.18 4.92
CA ASN A 247 12.94 9.99 5.77
C ASN A 247 13.31 9.90 7.27
N ASN A 248 14.52 10.30 7.64
CA ASN A 248 14.98 10.22 9.03
C ASN A 248 14.68 11.53 9.77
N GLU A 249 14.33 11.38 11.03
CA GLU A 249 14.11 12.45 11.99
C GLU A 249 14.99 12.20 13.20
N PHE A 250 15.55 13.25 13.77
CA PHE A 250 16.42 13.18 14.95
C PHE A 250 15.70 13.83 16.14
N PRO A 251 15.55 13.12 17.28
CA PRO A 251 14.96 13.68 18.49
C PRO A 251 15.93 14.65 19.15
N VAL A 252 15.54 15.92 19.19
CA VAL A 252 16.28 17.00 19.83
C VAL A 252 15.63 17.29 21.17
N VAL A 253 16.41 17.21 22.25
CA VAL A 253 15.99 17.66 23.58
C VAL A 253 15.79 19.16 23.57
N VAL A 254 14.72 19.60 24.24
CA VAL A 254 14.36 21.02 24.28
C VAL A 254 14.57 21.63 25.66
N ASP A 255 14.92 22.91 25.68
CA ASP A 255 14.94 23.73 26.89
C ASP A 255 13.53 24.29 27.23
N GLN A 256 13.45 25.09 28.28
CA GLN A 256 12.19 25.66 28.79
C GLN A 256 11.51 26.60 27.80
N GLU A 257 12.28 27.21 26.90
CA GLU A 257 11.80 28.03 25.81
C GLU A 257 11.37 27.21 24.58
N GLY A 258 11.66 25.91 24.57
CA GLY A 258 11.41 25.01 23.44
C GLY A 258 12.52 25.02 22.39
N ASN A 259 13.66 25.61 22.70
CA ASN A 259 14.81 25.66 21.79
C ASN A 259 15.59 24.36 21.82
N ASP A 260 16.36 24.14 20.75
CA ASP A 260 17.28 23.01 20.62
C ASP A 260 18.43 23.10 21.62
N LEU A 261 18.41 22.24 22.64
CA LEU A 261 19.42 22.19 23.68
C LEU A 261 20.80 21.81 23.13
N TYR A 262 20.88 20.90 22.16
CA TYR A 262 22.14 20.49 21.57
C TYR A 262 22.83 21.65 20.82
N SER A 263 22.07 22.46 20.08
CA SER A 263 22.60 23.66 19.43
C SER A 263 23.10 24.70 20.47
N ARG A 264 22.42 24.80 21.62
CA ARG A 264 22.83 25.66 22.74
C ARG A 264 24.14 25.17 23.36
N MET A 265 24.24 23.87 23.65
CA MET A 265 25.45 23.22 24.16
C MET A 265 26.65 23.43 23.23
N ALA A 266 26.43 23.37 21.91
CA ALA A 266 27.46 23.58 20.90
C ALA A 266 27.75 25.06 20.58
N ALA A 267 27.01 26.00 21.19
CA ALA A 267 27.05 27.44 20.88
C ALA A 267 26.90 27.77 19.37
N ARG A 268 26.20 26.92 18.62
CA ARG A 268 25.96 27.08 17.17
C ARG A 268 24.78 26.23 16.72
N ARG A 269 24.15 26.62 15.62
CA ARG A 269 23.15 25.79 14.96
C ARG A 269 23.80 24.48 14.46
N LEU A 270 23.18 23.35 14.78
CA LEU A 270 23.58 22.04 14.30
C LEU A 270 22.82 21.64 13.03
N ASP A 271 23.51 20.90 12.18
CA ASP A 271 22.96 20.30 10.96
C ASP A 271 22.81 18.80 11.19
N TYR A 272 21.60 18.40 11.60
CA TYR A 272 21.28 17.01 11.90
C TYR A 272 21.18 16.12 10.68
N THR A 273 21.33 16.64 9.45
CA THR A 273 21.46 15.76 8.28
C THR A 273 22.79 15.01 8.27
N LYS A 274 23.73 15.36 9.15
CA LYS A 274 25.06 14.75 9.30
C LYS A 274 25.12 13.86 10.53
N GLU A 275 25.26 12.55 10.32
CA GLU A 275 25.39 11.55 11.39
C GLU A 275 26.50 11.87 12.43
N PRO A 276 27.71 12.35 12.05
CA PRO A 276 28.71 12.74 13.05
C PRO A 276 28.27 13.87 13.98
N VAL A 277 27.41 14.78 13.51
CA VAL A 277 26.86 15.87 14.32
C VAL A 277 25.85 15.33 15.33
N GLN A 278 24.96 14.42 14.89
CA GLN A 278 24.02 13.75 15.77
C GLN A 278 24.76 13.00 16.89
N LYS A 279 25.78 12.22 16.54
CA LYS A 279 26.59 11.45 17.49
C LYS A 279 27.30 12.36 18.50
N ALA A 280 27.99 13.39 18.04
CA ALA A 280 28.71 14.32 18.93
C ALA A 280 27.77 15.06 19.90
N ALA A 281 26.57 15.44 19.44
CA ALA A 281 25.57 16.08 20.30
C ALA A 281 25.10 15.16 21.44
N VAL A 282 24.85 13.89 21.13
CA VAL A 282 24.44 12.88 22.13
C VAL A 282 25.57 12.56 23.09
N GLU A 283 26.80 12.39 22.61
CA GLU A 283 27.98 12.11 23.43
C GLU A 283 28.28 13.26 24.39
N GLU A 284 28.18 14.51 23.94
CA GLU A 284 28.37 15.69 24.79
C GLU A 284 27.32 15.76 25.90
N LEU A 285 26.06 15.43 25.60
CA LEU A 285 24.99 15.38 26.60
C LEU A 285 25.21 14.25 27.60
N GLN A 286 25.66 13.08 27.14
CA GLN A 286 25.99 11.93 28.00
C GLN A 286 27.14 12.24 28.97
N ALA A 287 28.20 12.88 28.47
CA ALA A 287 29.37 13.23 29.27
C ALA A 287 29.07 14.30 30.34
N ASN A 288 28.07 15.15 30.09
CA ASN A 288 27.75 16.32 30.92
C ASN A 288 26.28 16.33 31.39
N VAL A 289 25.69 15.15 31.60
CA VAL A 289 24.25 15.04 31.91
C VAL A 289 23.87 15.85 33.15
N GLU A 290 24.67 15.80 34.22
CA GLU A 290 24.39 16.56 35.45
C GLU A 290 24.37 18.08 35.23
N LYS A 291 25.18 18.58 34.29
CA LYS A 291 25.22 20.01 33.94
C LYS A 291 23.95 20.42 33.20
N TYR A 292 23.56 19.66 32.18
CA TYR A 292 22.50 20.07 31.26
C TYR A 292 21.10 19.58 31.66
N LYS A 293 21.00 18.63 32.59
CA LYS A 293 19.71 18.06 33.03
C LYS A 293 18.74 19.10 33.58
N SER A 294 19.23 20.14 34.26
CA SER A 294 18.39 21.24 34.76
C SER A 294 17.85 22.15 33.65
N GLU A 295 18.48 22.14 32.48
CA GLU A 295 18.04 22.86 31.29
C GLU A 295 17.00 22.05 30.48
N MET A 296 17.00 20.72 30.62
CA MET A 296 16.05 19.83 29.95
C MET A 296 14.64 19.95 30.56
N VAL A 297 13.63 19.80 29.73
CA VAL A 297 12.24 19.73 30.19
C VAL A 297 11.82 18.27 30.42
N PHE A 298 11.56 17.90 31.66
CA PHE A 298 10.95 16.60 32.01
C PHE A 298 9.52 16.81 32.49
N SER A 299 8.56 16.18 31.82
CA SER A 299 7.19 16.25 32.28
C SER A 299 6.93 15.21 33.37
N LYS A 300 6.56 15.68 34.58
CA LYS A 300 5.93 14.84 35.62
C LYS A 300 4.48 14.44 35.25
N ALA A 301 4.16 14.45 33.96
CA ALA A 301 2.87 14.17 33.38
C ALA A 301 2.73 12.67 33.04
N GLY A 302 1.55 12.27 32.59
CA GLY A 302 1.23 10.86 32.35
C GLY A 302 0.81 10.12 33.61
N PRO A 303 0.22 8.91 33.47
CA PRO A 303 -0.19 8.09 34.60
C PRO A 303 1.00 7.65 35.47
N MET A 304 2.19 7.52 34.90
CA MET A 304 3.41 7.09 35.59
C MET A 304 4.30 8.25 36.04
N LYS A 305 3.87 9.50 35.81
CA LYS A 305 4.63 10.72 36.16
C LYS A 305 6.04 10.77 35.56
N ASN A 306 6.21 10.20 34.37
CA ASN A 306 7.49 10.10 33.66
C ASN A 306 7.45 10.65 32.22
N GLY A 307 6.36 11.33 31.86
CA GLY A 307 6.14 11.92 30.55
C GLY A 307 5.53 10.97 29.51
N LEU A 308 5.24 9.72 29.90
CA LEU A 308 4.62 8.72 29.01
C LEU A 308 3.16 8.45 29.39
N LEU A 309 2.32 8.18 28.39
CA LEU A 309 0.97 7.62 28.56
C LEU A 309 0.99 6.12 28.81
N HIS A 310 1.95 5.42 28.20
CA HIS A 310 2.00 3.98 28.20
C HIS A 310 3.46 3.48 28.19
N PRO A 311 3.82 2.48 29.01
CA PRO A 311 5.19 1.96 29.08
C PRO A 311 5.77 1.53 27.73
N ALA A 312 4.95 0.91 26.88
CA ALA A 312 5.38 0.43 25.56
C ALA A 312 5.74 1.55 24.56
N GLN A 313 5.48 2.83 24.87
CA GLN A 313 6.03 3.94 24.08
C GLN A 313 7.56 3.90 24.01
N LEU A 314 8.21 3.39 25.07
CA LEU A 314 9.66 3.25 25.13
C LEU A 314 10.04 1.79 24.85
N GLY A 315 10.58 1.53 23.66
CA GLY A 315 11.06 0.21 23.25
C GLY A 315 9.97 -0.78 22.81
N GLY A 316 8.71 -0.61 23.20
CA GLY A 316 7.57 -1.40 22.72
C GLY A 316 6.97 -2.43 23.67
N TYR A 317 5.94 -3.11 23.17
CA TYR A 317 5.44 -4.35 23.77
C TYR A 317 6.46 -5.50 23.66
N ASP A 318 6.38 -6.46 24.58
CA ASP A 318 7.10 -7.73 24.52
C ASP A 318 6.12 -8.84 24.15
N LEU A 319 6.11 -9.23 22.87
CA LEU A 319 5.21 -10.28 22.36
C LEU A 319 5.55 -11.68 22.89
N ASN A 320 6.64 -11.87 23.65
CA ASN A 320 6.87 -13.09 24.46
C ASN A 320 5.95 -13.17 25.68
N LYS A 321 5.42 -12.03 26.13
CA LYS A 321 4.74 -11.87 27.41
C LYS A 321 3.28 -11.46 27.22
N ILE A 322 2.62 -12.10 26.28
CA ILE A 322 1.18 -11.99 26.11
C ILE A 322 0.51 -12.80 27.23
N LYS A 323 -0.44 -12.21 27.95
CA LYS A 323 -1.19 -12.85 29.02
C LYS A 323 -2.65 -13.05 28.58
N ILE A 324 -3.05 -14.32 28.43
CA ILE A 324 -4.42 -14.73 28.10
C ILE A 324 -4.87 -15.73 29.15
N ARG A 325 -6.06 -15.51 29.74
CA ARG A 325 -6.58 -16.32 30.87
C ARG A 325 -5.55 -16.48 32.01
N ASN A 326 -4.84 -15.40 32.31
CA ASN A 326 -3.77 -15.29 33.31
C ASN A 326 -2.49 -16.11 33.06
N ALA A 327 -2.33 -16.78 31.92
CA ALA A 327 -1.10 -17.48 31.55
C ALA A 327 -0.28 -16.66 30.54
N TYR A 328 1.04 -16.59 30.73
CA TYR A 328 1.96 -16.06 29.73
C TYR A 328 2.08 -17.03 28.56
N THR A 329 1.98 -16.51 27.35
CA THR A 329 1.98 -17.29 26.12
C THR A 329 2.43 -16.43 24.94
N ARG A 330 2.62 -17.07 23.79
CA ARG A 330 2.72 -16.43 22.46
C ARG A 330 1.55 -16.80 21.55
N SER A 331 0.67 -17.69 22.04
CA SER A 331 -0.50 -18.17 21.33
C SER A 331 -1.70 -17.30 21.65
N LEU A 332 -2.45 -16.91 20.63
CA LEU A 332 -3.73 -16.20 20.80
C LEU A 332 -4.88 -17.14 21.20
N LYS A 333 -4.61 -18.43 21.41
CA LYS A 333 -5.62 -19.40 21.85
C LYS A 333 -6.32 -18.93 23.12
N GLY A 334 -7.66 -18.96 23.09
CA GLY A 334 -8.51 -18.53 24.19
C GLY A 334 -8.86 -17.04 24.21
N LEU A 335 -8.28 -16.22 23.33
CA LEU A 335 -8.65 -14.81 23.12
C LEU A 335 -10.06 -14.73 22.52
N ARG A 336 -10.87 -13.76 22.95
CA ARG A 336 -12.24 -13.54 22.46
C ARG A 336 -12.22 -12.73 21.15
N LEU A 337 -13.12 -13.05 20.23
CA LEU A 337 -13.31 -12.35 18.96
C LEU A 337 -14.58 -11.49 18.99
N SER A 338 -14.71 -10.57 18.05
CA SER A 338 -15.86 -9.64 17.99
C SER A 338 -17.22 -10.34 17.81
N ASP A 339 -17.25 -11.54 17.22
CA ASP A 339 -18.45 -12.36 17.06
C ASP A 339 -18.83 -13.15 18.33
N GLY A 340 -18.12 -12.93 19.45
CA GLY A 340 -18.33 -13.62 20.72
C GLY A 340 -17.65 -14.98 20.81
N SER A 341 -17.11 -15.52 19.72
CA SER A 341 -16.35 -16.77 19.75
C SER A 341 -14.97 -16.58 20.37
N THR A 342 -14.28 -17.69 20.64
CA THR A 342 -12.89 -17.68 21.10
C THR A 342 -12.00 -18.44 20.13
N ILE A 343 -10.74 -18.02 20.01
CA ILE A 343 -9.74 -18.73 19.21
C ILE A 343 -9.48 -20.11 19.84
N GLY A 344 -9.88 -21.19 19.16
CA GLY A 344 -9.78 -22.56 19.68
C GLY A 344 -8.43 -23.24 19.48
N THR A 345 -7.64 -22.77 18.51
CA THR A 345 -6.34 -23.38 18.15
C THR A 345 -5.18 -22.43 18.42
N ASP A 346 -3.97 -22.97 18.45
CA ASP A 346 -2.76 -22.16 18.61
C ASP A 346 -2.47 -21.32 17.35
N VAL A 347 -2.64 -20.00 17.51
CA VAL A 347 -2.24 -18.98 16.54
C VAL A 347 -1.08 -18.22 17.17
N LEU A 348 0.14 -18.50 16.72
CA LEU A 348 1.36 -18.01 17.34
C LEU A 348 1.73 -16.63 16.79
N VAL A 349 2.29 -15.78 17.64
CA VAL A 349 2.78 -14.44 17.25
C VAL A 349 4.30 -14.39 17.32
N VAL A 350 4.93 -13.92 16.24
CA VAL A 350 6.39 -13.73 16.14
C VAL A 350 6.70 -12.31 15.70
N GLU A 351 7.63 -11.67 16.40
CA GLU A 351 8.24 -10.41 15.98
C GLU A 351 9.50 -10.71 15.18
N LEU A 352 9.64 -10.07 14.02
CA LEU A 352 10.86 -10.10 13.22
C LEU A 352 11.45 -8.69 13.07
N PRO A 353 12.76 -8.59 12.79
CA PRO A 353 13.44 -7.31 12.64
C PRO A 353 12.86 -6.53 11.46
N HIS A 354 12.94 -5.20 11.53
CA HIS A 354 12.43 -4.35 10.46
C HIS A 354 13.16 -4.66 9.13
N PRO A 355 12.46 -4.67 7.97
CA PRO A 355 13.06 -5.02 6.68
C PRO A 355 14.24 -4.14 6.27
N THR A 356 14.26 -2.87 6.69
CA THR A 356 15.40 -1.96 6.47
C THR A 356 16.66 -2.48 7.17
N TYR A 357 16.55 -2.92 8.43
CA TYR A 357 17.67 -3.52 9.15
C TYR A 357 18.16 -4.78 8.44
N LEU A 358 17.25 -5.68 8.07
CA LEU A 358 17.61 -6.91 7.34
C LEU A 358 18.22 -6.64 5.96
N SER A 359 17.91 -5.50 5.33
CA SER A 359 18.47 -5.13 4.03
C SER A 359 19.88 -4.54 4.11
N ASN A 360 20.33 -4.14 5.31
CA ASN A 360 21.70 -3.69 5.57
C ASN A 360 22.63 -4.85 5.95
N LEU A 361 22.10 -6.06 6.14
CA LEU A 361 22.85 -7.27 6.45
C LEU A 361 23.19 -8.07 5.18
N THR A 362 24.21 -8.93 5.26
CA THR A 362 24.39 -9.98 4.25
C THR A 362 23.24 -10.99 4.33
N ASN A 363 22.96 -11.71 3.23
CA ASN A 363 21.89 -12.71 3.23
C ASN A 363 22.07 -13.76 4.34
N ASP A 364 23.30 -14.17 4.66
CA ASP A 364 23.58 -15.12 5.74
C ASP A 364 23.29 -14.53 7.12
N GLN A 365 23.67 -13.27 7.36
CA GLN A 365 23.37 -12.57 8.60
C GLN A 365 21.86 -12.38 8.79
N ALA A 366 21.16 -11.97 7.73
CA ALA A 366 19.70 -11.85 7.75
C ALA A 366 19.01 -13.20 7.97
N SER A 367 19.50 -14.26 7.33
CA SER A 367 18.98 -15.64 7.53
C SER A 367 19.12 -16.08 8.99
N LYS A 368 20.28 -15.82 9.60
CA LYS A 368 20.54 -16.14 11.01
C LYS A 368 19.65 -15.34 11.94
N ALA A 369 19.52 -14.03 11.73
CA ALA A 369 18.66 -13.16 12.55
C ALA A 369 17.19 -13.66 12.53
N VAL A 370 16.62 -13.88 11.34
CA VAL A 370 15.25 -14.39 11.21
C VAL A 370 15.13 -15.81 11.80
N GLY A 371 16.09 -16.70 11.54
CA GLY A 371 16.09 -18.06 12.08
C GLY A 371 16.15 -18.11 13.61
N GLN A 372 16.87 -17.18 14.24
CA GLN A 372 16.92 -17.02 15.70
C GLN A 372 15.56 -16.60 16.25
N ASP A 373 14.91 -15.59 15.65
CA ASP A 373 13.59 -15.13 16.10
C ASP A 373 12.49 -16.19 15.90
N LEU A 374 12.60 -17.03 14.87
CA LEU A 374 11.69 -18.17 14.66
C LEU A 374 11.93 -19.34 15.61
N SER A 375 13.03 -19.36 16.37
CA SER A 375 13.32 -20.45 17.31
C SER A 375 12.31 -20.53 18.45
N VAL A 376 11.61 -19.43 18.75
CA VAL A 376 10.54 -19.36 19.76
C VAL A 376 9.34 -20.26 19.44
N LEU A 377 9.20 -20.70 18.19
CA LEU A 377 8.14 -21.61 17.77
C LEU A 377 8.46 -23.10 18.06
N LYS A 378 9.73 -23.46 18.31
CA LYS A 378 10.17 -24.85 18.50
C LYS A 378 9.38 -25.60 19.58
N PRO A 379 9.11 -25.03 20.77
CA PRO A 379 8.33 -25.74 21.79
C PRO A 379 6.91 -26.10 21.32
N TYR A 380 6.29 -25.24 20.52
CA TYR A 380 4.95 -25.50 19.97
C TYR A 380 5.00 -26.56 18.87
N VAL A 381 6.03 -26.56 18.02
CA VAL A 381 6.24 -27.63 17.02
C VAL A 381 6.40 -28.99 17.70
N SER A 382 7.21 -29.06 18.76
CA SER A 382 7.37 -30.29 19.55
C SER A 382 6.06 -30.75 20.20
N ALA A 383 5.15 -29.82 20.49
CA ALA A 383 3.78 -30.10 20.96
C ALA A 383 2.76 -30.38 19.84
N GLY A 384 3.21 -30.50 18.58
CA GLY A 384 2.37 -30.88 17.44
C GLY A 384 1.80 -29.71 16.62
N TRP A 385 2.16 -28.46 16.93
CA TRP A 385 1.78 -27.31 16.11
C TRP A 385 2.46 -27.40 14.73
N ARG A 386 1.67 -27.20 13.68
CA ARG A 386 2.17 -27.14 12.30
C ARG A 386 1.30 -26.26 11.42
N ILE A 387 1.92 -25.70 10.39
CA ILE A 387 1.22 -25.06 9.27
C ILE A 387 1.09 -26.09 8.16
N ASN A 388 -0.14 -26.38 7.73
CA ASN A 388 -0.37 -27.25 6.58
C ASN A 388 0.09 -26.51 5.31
N PRO A 389 0.98 -27.08 4.49
CA PRO A 389 1.45 -26.41 3.28
C PRO A 389 0.32 -26.20 2.26
N ASP A 390 0.47 -25.23 1.38
CA ASP A 390 -0.37 -25.07 0.18
C ASP A 390 -0.12 -26.23 -0.80
N PRO A 391 -1.07 -26.53 -1.72
CA PRO A 391 -0.90 -27.59 -2.70
C PRO A 391 0.43 -27.48 -3.46
N GLY A 392 1.18 -28.58 -3.52
CA GLY A 392 2.49 -28.63 -4.19
C GLY A 392 3.65 -28.00 -3.41
N MET A 393 3.41 -27.45 -2.21
CA MET A 393 4.44 -26.83 -1.39
C MET A 393 4.91 -27.75 -0.25
N THR A 394 6.13 -27.51 0.23
CA THR A 394 6.73 -28.23 1.36
C THR A 394 6.99 -27.27 2.51
N ASN A 395 6.57 -27.64 3.72
CA ASN A 395 6.90 -26.89 4.93
C ASN A 395 8.34 -27.22 5.37
N ARG A 396 9.29 -26.36 4.96
CA ARG A 396 10.73 -26.52 5.23
C ARG A 396 11.08 -26.24 6.70
N TYR A 397 10.32 -25.36 7.36
CA TYR A 397 10.47 -25.11 8.79
C TYR A 397 10.20 -26.37 9.62
N SER A 398 9.08 -27.05 9.38
CA SER A 398 8.71 -28.27 10.10
C SER A 398 9.63 -29.47 9.80
N SER A 399 10.37 -29.45 8.68
CA SER A 399 11.40 -30.46 8.37
C SER A 399 12.78 -30.12 8.95
N GLY A 400 12.90 -29.05 9.74
CA GLY A 400 14.15 -28.66 10.41
C GLY A 400 15.20 -28.04 9.51
N GLN A 401 14.85 -27.68 8.27
CA GLN A 401 15.78 -26.99 7.37
C GLN A 401 16.01 -25.56 7.87
N PRO A 402 17.23 -24.99 7.73
CA PRO A 402 17.46 -23.60 8.10
C PRO A 402 16.78 -22.64 7.12
N TYR A 403 16.31 -21.50 7.63
CA TYR A 403 15.80 -20.42 6.79
C TYR A 403 16.92 -19.84 5.92
N ARG A 404 16.61 -19.52 4.66
CA ARG A 404 17.50 -18.84 3.73
C ARG A 404 16.80 -17.59 3.24
N TYR A 405 17.31 -16.44 3.64
CA TYR A 405 16.76 -15.13 3.31
C TYR A 405 16.85 -14.86 1.80
N SER A 406 15.70 -14.78 1.15
CA SER A 406 15.59 -14.56 -0.29
C SER A 406 14.41 -13.63 -0.63
N ARG A 407 13.93 -13.71 -1.87
CA ARG A 407 12.69 -13.10 -2.37
C ARG A 407 11.92 -14.15 -3.16
N ALA A 408 10.60 -14.12 -3.03
CA ALA A 408 9.69 -14.89 -3.85
C ALA A 408 8.85 -13.94 -4.72
N ASP A 409 8.42 -14.46 -5.87
CA ASP A 409 7.47 -13.76 -6.73
C ASP A 409 6.09 -13.71 -6.07
N ILE A 410 5.32 -12.73 -6.49
CA ILE A 410 3.96 -12.52 -6.02
C ILE A 410 3.04 -12.84 -7.18
N GLY A 411 2.21 -13.85 -7.02
CA GLY A 411 1.31 -14.31 -8.07
C GLY A 411 0.15 -13.33 -8.37
N PRO A 412 -0.47 -13.48 -9.55
CA PRO A 412 -1.55 -12.60 -10.00
C PRO A 412 -2.84 -12.73 -9.19
N GLU A 413 -3.04 -13.81 -8.43
CA GLU A 413 -4.18 -14.03 -7.52
C GLU A 413 -4.34 -12.95 -6.44
N TYR A 414 -3.32 -12.13 -6.24
CA TYR A 414 -3.32 -11.00 -5.32
C TYR A 414 -3.64 -9.65 -5.97
N TYR A 415 -3.92 -9.62 -7.27
CA TYR A 415 -4.10 -8.39 -8.06
C TYR A 415 -5.34 -8.46 -8.93
N ASP A 416 -5.83 -7.31 -9.36
CA ASP A 416 -7.02 -7.24 -10.22
C ASP A 416 -6.72 -7.88 -11.57
N PHE A 417 -7.70 -8.53 -12.18
CA PHE A 417 -7.52 -9.08 -13.53
C PHE A 417 -7.13 -7.96 -14.50
N GLY A 418 -6.03 -8.13 -15.23
CA GLY A 418 -5.49 -7.12 -16.14
C GLY A 418 -4.51 -6.13 -15.51
N THR A 419 -4.04 -6.37 -14.28
CA THR A 419 -2.93 -5.63 -13.66
C THR A 419 -1.64 -5.86 -14.44
N PRO A 420 -0.85 -4.81 -14.77
CA PRO A 420 0.41 -4.96 -15.49
C PRO A 420 1.53 -5.57 -14.62
N GLY A 421 2.49 -6.23 -15.27
CA GLY A 421 3.63 -6.89 -14.63
C GLY A 421 4.48 -5.96 -13.76
N THR A 422 4.63 -4.68 -14.11
CA THR A 422 5.38 -3.70 -13.30
C THR A 422 4.77 -3.37 -11.95
N ARG A 423 3.49 -3.71 -11.73
CA ARG A 423 2.83 -3.60 -10.42
C ARG A 423 2.88 -4.92 -9.64
N MET A 424 3.35 -6.00 -10.27
CA MET A 424 3.45 -7.36 -9.72
C MET A 424 4.93 -7.79 -9.61
N VAL A 425 5.77 -6.93 -9.04
CA VAL A 425 7.23 -7.13 -9.02
C VAL A 425 7.77 -7.53 -7.65
N PRO A 426 8.72 -8.47 -7.53
CA PRO A 426 9.35 -8.77 -6.24
C PRO A 426 10.26 -7.63 -5.75
N VAL A 427 10.63 -6.69 -6.62
CA VAL A 427 11.50 -5.55 -6.32
C VAL A 427 10.83 -4.25 -6.74
N SER A 428 10.67 -3.31 -5.80
CA SER A 428 10.03 -2.03 -6.10
C SER A 428 10.83 -1.27 -7.16
N THR A 429 10.18 -0.84 -8.23
CA THR A 429 10.72 0.09 -9.24
C THR A 429 9.99 1.43 -9.20
N ALA A 430 9.35 1.77 -8.07
CA ALA A 430 8.57 2.99 -7.94
C ALA A 430 9.25 4.05 -7.07
N SER A 431 9.09 5.32 -7.45
CA SER A 431 9.58 6.50 -6.76
C SER A 431 8.53 7.61 -6.80
N ARG A 432 8.63 8.58 -5.87
CA ARG A 432 7.87 9.83 -5.99
C ARG A 432 8.67 10.83 -6.81
N MET A 433 7.96 11.67 -7.55
CA MET A 433 8.57 12.80 -8.21
C MET A 433 8.98 13.85 -7.16
N GLY A 434 10.27 14.18 -7.07
CA GLY A 434 10.81 15.02 -6.00
C GLY A 434 10.14 16.39 -5.84
N SER A 435 9.73 17.03 -6.95
CA SER A 435 9.05 18.33 -6.94
C SER A 435 7.53 18.25 -6.77
N ASN A 436 6.94 17.05 -6.86
CA ASN A 436 5.50 16.84 -6.73
C ASN A 436 5.24 15.47 -6.09
N PRO A 437 5.08 15.40 -4.75
CA PRO A 437 4.88 14.13 -4.05
C PRO A 437 3.55 13.44 -4.40
N HIS A 438 2.66 14.08 -5.15
CA HIS A 438 1.38 13.54 -5.62
C HIS A 438 1.49 12.85 -7.00
N VAL A 439 2.73 12.65 -7.46
CA VAL A 439 3.05 11.86 -8.65
C VAL A 439 3.92 10.67 -8.24
N ILE A 440 3.47 9.47 -8.59
CA ILE A 440 4.28 8.25 -8.45
C ILE A 440 4.76 7.84 -9.84
N VAL A 441 6.08 7.68 -9.96
CA VAL A 441 6.71 7.06 -11.12
C VAL A 441 6.89 5.58 -10.81
N PHE A 442 6.50 4.70 -11.73
CA PHE A 442 6.71 3.25 -11.63
C PHE A 442 7.29 2.68 -12.92
N GLY A 443 7.93 1.51 -12.83
CA GLY A 443 8.62 0.84 -13.94
C GLY A 443 10.12 1.15 -14.02
N THR A 444 10.62 2.16 -13.30
CA THR A 444 12.06 2.41 -13.14
C THR A 444 12.37 3.21 -11.87
N ARG A 445 13.54 2.94 -11.27
CA ARG A 445 14.09 3.77 -10.19
C ARG A 445 14.96 4.92 -10.71
N ASP A 446 15.38 4.83 -11.96
CA ASP A 446 16.19 5.87 -12.58
C ASP A 446 15.34 7.11 -12.86
N GLN A 447 15.99 8.26 -13.03
CA GLN A 447 15.31 9.52 -13.35
C GLN A 447 14.80 9.50 -14.80
N ALA A 448 13.54 9.12 -14.98
CA ALA A 448 12.84 9.24 -16.25
C ALA A 448 12.30 10.66 -16.46
N ARG A 449 12.27 11.11 -17.73
CA ARG A 449 11.69 12.38 -18.16
C ARG A 449 10.21 12.23 -18.53
N PHE A 450 9.42 13.20 -18.10
CA PHE A 450 7.98 13.29 -18.36
C PHE A 450 7.60 14.72 -18.74
N ASP A 451 6.56 14.88 -19.56
CA ASP A 451 6.00 16.18 -19.89
C ASP A 451 5.41 16.86 -18.64
N ARG A 452 6.05 17.96 -18.23
CA ARG A 452 5.67 18.73 -17.04
C ARG A 452 4.37 19.52 -17.24
N ASN A 453 4.08 19.96 -18.46
CA ASN A 453 2.84 20.67 -18.76
C ASN A 453 1.64 19.72 -18.65
N THR A 454 1.78 18.51 -19.21
CA THR A 454 0.76 17.47 -19.07
C THR A 454 0.56 17.08 -17.61
N ILE A 455 1.63 16.85 -16.83
CA ILE A 455 1.51 16.58 -15.38
C ILE A 455 0.78 17.72 -14.64
N SER A 456 1.11 18.97 -14.96
CA SER A 456 0.45 20.13 -14.36
C SER A 456 -1.04 20.18 -14.72
N ALA A 457 -1.39 19.96 -15.99
CA ALA A 457 -2.77 19.92 -16.45
C ALA A 457 -3.57 18.78 -15.79
N MET A 458 -2.98 17.59 -15.65
CA MET A 458 -3.57 16.48 -14.92
C MET A 458 -3.77 16.84 -13.43
N THR A 459 -2.74 17.39 -12.78
CA THR A 459 -2.81 17.79 -11.37
C THR A 459 -3.94 18.80 -11.12
N ASN A 460 -4.10 19.78 -12.02
CA ASN A 460 -5.05 20.88 -11.91
C ASN A 460 -6.41 20.61 -12.61
N ALA A 461 -6.64 19.39 -13.10
CA ALA A 461 -7.90 19.03 -13.73
C ALA A 461 -9.08 19.23 -12.76
N ARG A 462 -10.26 19.59 -13.26
CA ARG A 462 -11.46 19.76 -12.43
C ARG A 462 -12.08 18.39 -12.10
N PRO A 463 -12.71 18.22 -10.93
CA PRO A 463 -13.46 17.00 -10.62
C PRO A 463 -14.57 16.79 -11.66
N GLY A 464 -14.80 15.53 -12.03
CA GLY A 464 -16.02 15.15 -12.74
C GLY A 464 -17.28 15.38 -11.90
N GLU A 465 -18.43 15.37 -12.55
CA GLU A 465 -19.72 15.61 -11.88
C GLU A 465 -20.22 14.35 -11.12
N GLY A 466 -21.14 14.55 -10.17
CA GLY A 466 -21.93 13.45 -9.57
C GLY A 466 -21.26 12.68 -8.44
N PHE A 467 -20.18 13.19 -7.85
CA PHE A 467 -19.63 12.62 -6.62
C PHE A 467 -20.55 12.89 -5.43
N SER A 468 -20.68 11.89 -4.53
CA SER A 468 -21.37 12.10 -3.25
C SER A 468 -20.45 12.85 -2.27
N ASN A 469 -21.04 13.70 -1.42
CA ASN A 469 -20.33 14.37 -0.32
C ASN A 469 -19.86 13.40 0.77
N GLU A 470 -20.35 12.15 0.76
CA GLU A 470 -19.88 11.07 1.65
C GLU A 470 -18.53 10.48 1.22
N GLU A 471 -18.11 10.73 -0.03
CA GLU A 471 -16.89 10.14 -0.56
C GLU A 471 -15.63 10.82 -0.03
N LEU A 472 -14.62 10.02 0.27
CA LEU A 472 -13.24 10.49 0.36
C LEU A 472 -12.57 10.17 -0.97
N PHE A 473 -12.22 11.18 -1.76
CA PHE A 473 -11.91 10.97 -3.18
C PHE A 473 -10.64 10.14 -3.42
N VAL A 474 -9.69 10.18 -2.49
CA VAL A 474 -8.48 9.34 -2.49
C VAL A 474 -8.75 7.89 -2.10
N SER A 475 -9.94 7.58 -1.57
CA SER A 475 -10.34 6.25 -1.13
C SER A 475 -11.25 5.55 -2.12
N ARG A 476 -11.48 4.26 -1.86
CA ARG A 476 -12.57 3.48 -2.45
C ARG A 476 -13.93 4.07 -2.03
N PRO A 477 -15.00 3.82 -2.81
CA PRO A 477 -16.32 4.37 -2.50
C PRO A 477 -16.80 4.01 -1.10
N ARG A 478 -17.34 5.02 -0.40
CA ARG A 478 -17.84 4.93 0.99
C ARG A 478 -19.35 4.98 1.04
N SER A 479 -19.98 5.66 0.09
CA SER A 479 -21.44 5.86 0.13
C SER A 479 -22.20 4.55 0.06
N ALA A 480 -23.36 4.51 0.73
CA ALA A 480 -24.20 3.32 0.75
C ALA A 480 -24.60 2.83 -0.65
N ARG A 481 -24.73 3.77 -1.60
CA ARG A 481 -25.05 3.51 -3.00
C ARG A 481 -23.93 2.81 -3.76
N LEU A 482 -22.66 3.15 -3.49
CA LEU A 482 -21.54 2.76 -4.34
C LEU A 482 -20.59 1.74 -3.73
N ARG A 483 -20.52 1.60 -2.40
CA ARG A 483 -19.52 0.73 -1.73
C ARG A 483 -19.58 -0.75 -2.14
N TYR A 484 -20.76 -1.24 -2.55
CA TYR A 484 -20.95 -2.63 -3.00
C TYR A 484 -20.97 -2.80 -4.52
N VAL A 485 -20.77 -1.72 -5.28
CA VAL A 485 -20.78 -1.73 -6.74
C VAL A 485 -19.33 -1.69 -7.21
N PHE A 486 -18.89 -2.72 -7.94
CA PHE A 486 -17.58 -2.78 -8.58
C PHE A 486 -17.55 -3.96 -9.56
N ASP A 487 -16.56 -3.95 -10.44
CA ASP A 487 -16.25 -5.03 -11.36
C ASP A 487 -15.41 -6.09 -10.61
N ALA A 488 -16.00 -7.27 -10.38
CA ALA A 488 -15.37 -8.40 -9.70
C ALA A 488 -14.45 -9.25 -10.61
N GLY A 489 -14.15 -8.79 -11.82
CA GLY A 489 -13.34 -9.52 -12.79
C GLY A 489 -14.16 -10.40 -13.74
N PRO A 490 -13.50 -11.00 -14.75
CA PRO A 490 -14.18 -11.56 -15.91
C PRO A 490 -14.81 -12.93 -15.67
N GLY A 491 -14.58 -13.54 -14.51
CA GLY A 491 -14.83 -14.96 -14.27
C GLY A 491 -13.78 -15.84 -14.95
N GLU A 492 -13.64 -17.07 -14.46
CA GLU A 492 -12.60 -18.01 -14.88
C GLU A 492 -12.60 -18.26 -16.39
N MET A 493 -13.78 -18.49 -16.98
CA MET A 493 -13.92 -18.79 -18.41
C MET A 493 -13.30 -17.70 -19.29
N TYR A 494 -13.68 -16.43 -19.08
CA TYR A 494 -13.15 -15.32 -19.86
C TYR A 494 -11.71 -14.99 -19.49
N ALA A 495 -11.30 -15.15 -18.22
CA ALA A 495 -9.92 -15.00 -17.80
C ALA A 495 -8.98 -15.96 -18.56
N ARG A 496 -9.37 -17.24 -18.67
CA ARG A 496 -8.66 -18.26 -19.44
C ARG A 496 -8.58 -17.89 -20.92
N ILE A 497 -9.72 -17.53 -21.53
CA ILE A 497 -9.75 -17.09 -22.93
C ILE A 497 -8.77 -15.93 -23.15
N MET A 498 -8.78 -14.93 -22.26
CA MET A 498 -7.98 -13.73 -22.43
C MET A 498 -6.48 -13.95 -22.23
N LYS A 499 -6.07 -14.82 -21.30
CA LYS A 499 -4.64 -15.07 -21.00
C LYS A 499 -4.04 -16.21 -21.81
N GLU A 500 -4.74 -17.34 -21.95
CA GLU A 500 -4.18 -18.54 -22.58
C GLU A 500 -4.09 -18.43 -24.12
N ASN A 501 -4.78 -17.46 -24.73
CA ASN A 501 -4.71 -17.21 -26.17
C ASN A 501 -3.69 -16.13 -26.57
N LEU A 502 -2.81 -15.71 -25.65
CA LEU A 502 -1.73 -14.75 -25.92
C LEU A 502 -0.38 -15.45 -25.92
N ASN A 503 0.29 -15.46 -27.08
CA ASN A 503 1.69 -15.90 -27.16
C ASN A 503 2.62 -14.72 -26.86
N MET A 504 2.88 -14.48 -25.58
CA MET A 504 3.70 -13.35 -25.12
C MET A 504 5.11 -13.34 -25.74
N LYS A 505 5.71 -14.52 -25.98
CA LYS A 505 7.02 -14.60 -26.61
C LYS A 505 7.03 -14.09 -28.05
N GLU A 506 5.98 -14.42 -28.82
CA GLU A 506 5.85 -13.92 -30.20
C GLU A 506 5.45 -12.45 -30.22
N ILE A 507 4.49 -12.04 -29.39
CA ILE A 507 4.00 -10.65 -29.34
C ILE A 507 5.12 -9.66 -29.00
N PHE A 508 5.99 -10.02 -28.06
CA PHE A 508 7.13 -9.19 -27.62
C PHE A 508 8.43 -9.51 -28.37
N LYS A 509 8.36 -10.12 -29.55
CA LYS A 509 9.53 -10.35 -30.38
C LYS A 509 10.16 -9.03 -30.82
N THR A 510 11.48 -8.93 -30.72
CA THR A 510 12.23 -7.79 -31.23
C THR A 510 12.25 -7.80 -32.75
N LYS A 511 12.14 -6.61 -33.35
CA LYS A 511 12.33 -6.40 -34.79
C LYS A 511 13.74 -6.79 -35.21
N PRO A 512 13.93 -7.30 -36.44
CA PRO A 512 15.26 -7.68 -36.95
C PRO A 512 16.29 -6.55 -36.75
N GLY A 513 17.44 -6.89 -36.17
CA GLY A 513 18.55 -5.96 -35.94
C GLY A 513 18.31 -4.88 -34.87
N LYS A 514 17.20 -4.93 -34.12
CA LYS A 514 16.90 -3.95 -33.07
C LYS A 514 17.04 -4.53 -31.67
N SER A 515 17.35 -3.67 -30.70
CA SER A 515 17.36 -4.00 -29.28
C SER A 515 16.76 -2.87 -28.45
N PHE A 516 16.25 -3.18 -27.25
CA PHE A 516 15.71 -2.15 -26.37
C PHE A 516 16.79 -1.13 -25.95
N GLN A 517 18.03 -1.58 -25.77
CA GLN A 517 19.16 -0.73 -25.38
C GLN A 517 19.47 0.33 -26.45
N SER A 518 19.43 -0.04 -27.73
CA SER A 518 19.76 0.86 -28.85
C SER A 518 18.56 1.62 -29.40
N ASN A 519 17.36 1.04 -29.37
CA ASN A 519 16.19 1.56 -30.06
C ASN A 519 15.01 1.88 -29.11
N GLY A 520 15.18 1.69 -27.81
CA GLY A 520 14.10 1.83 -26.83
C GLY A 520 12.91 0.95 -27.20
N ILE A 521 11.71 1.46 -26.96
CA ILE A 521 10.47 0.72 -27.24
C ILE A 521 10.26 0.40 -28.71
N ASP A 522 10.87 1.14 -29.65
CA ASP A 522 10.73 0.90 -31.09
C ASP A 522 11.50 -0.32 -31.58
N ALA A 523 12.22 -1.00 -30.69
CA ALA A 523 12.72 -2.35 -30.89
C ALA A 523 11.60 -3.40 -31.00
N TYR A 524 10.41 -3.11 -30.44
CA TYR A 524 9.27 -4.01 -30.43
C TYR A 524 8.16 -3.50 -31.37
N TYR A 525 7.24 -4.40 -31.71
CA TYR A 525 6.02 -4.05 -32.45
C TYR A 525 4.94 -3.47 -31.52
N VAL A 526 4.83 -3.97 -30.29
CA VAL A 526 4.04 -3.33 -29.22
C VAL A 526 4.77 -2.14 -28.61
N LYS A 527 4.02 -1.19 -28.02
CA LYS A 527 4.54 0.08 -27.47
C LYS A 527 4.61 0.12 -25.94
N ASN A 528 4.70 -1.06 -25.33
CA ASN A 528 5.11 -1.24 -23.93
C ASN A 528 6.18 -2.34 -23.82
N HIS A 529 7.01 -2.26 -22.78
CA HIS A 529 8.10 -3.21 -22.54
C HIS A 529 7.55 -4.60 -22.13
N PRO A 530 8.25 -5.72 -22.39
CA PRO A 530 7.82 -7.06 -21.97
C PRO A 530 7.54 -7.19 -20.48
N GLU A 531 8.25 -6.44 -19.63
CA GLU A 531 8.02 -6.42 -18.18
C GLU A 531 6.68 -5.79 -17.77
N ILE A 532 6.06 -4.96 -18.64
CA ILE A 532 4.70 -4.46 -18.41
C ILE A 532 3.67 -5.57 -18.69
N GLY A 533 3.95 -6.44 -19.66
CA GLY A 533 3.04 -7.49 -20.10
C GLY A 533 1.77 -6.94 -20.76
N ASP A 534 0.69 -7.70 -20.62
CA ASP A 534 -0.65 -7.34 -21.07
C ASP A 534 -1.45 -6.69 -19.93
N PHE A 535 -2.36 -5.77 -20.28
CA PHE A 535 -3.14 -5.03 -19.29
C PHE A 535 -4.50 -4.56 -19.82
N GLY A 536 -5.47 -4.39 -18.92
CA GLY A 536 -6.77 -3.77 -19.19
C GLY A 536 -7.52 -4.37 -20.39
N HIS A 537 -7.74 -5.69 -20.43
CA HIS A 537 -8.36 -6.37 -21.57
C HIS A 537 -9.78 -5.90 -21.89
N TYR A 538 -10.56 -5.62 -20.86
CA TYR A 538 -11.97 -5.27 -20.98
C TYR A 538 -12.40 -4.32 -19.85
N ARG A 539 -13.60 -3.75 -19.97
CA ARG A 539 -14.40 -3.21 -18.86
C ARG A 539 -15.88 -3.37 -19.13
N GLY A 540 -16.68 -3.47 -18.08
CA GLY A 540 -18.13 -3.61 -18.19
C GLY A 540 -18.59 -5.06 -18.20
N ASN A 541 -19.82 -5.28 -18.64
CA ASN A 541 -20.50 -6.56 -18.40
C ASN A 541 -20.20 -7.59 -19.50
N LEU A 542 -19.55 -8.70 -19.13
CA LEU A 542 -19.30 -9.84 -20.04
C LEU A 542 -20.52 -10.77 -20.18
N ASP A 543 -21.49 -10.69 -19.29
CA ASP A 543 -22.71 -11.49 -19.35
C ASP A 543 -23.77 -10.82 -20.22
N LYS A 544 -23.89 -11.31 -21.47
CA LYS A 544 -24.90 -10.90 -22.45
C LYS A 544 -25.01 -9.37 -22.65
N PRO A 545 -23.92 -8.67 -22.98
CA PRO A 545 -23.97 -7.23 -23.24
C PRO A 545 -24.89 -6.93 -24.44
N ARG A 546 -25.73 -5.90 -24.30
CA ARG A 546 -26.55 -5.38 -25.42
C ARG A 546 -25.69 -4.69 -26.47
N VAL A 547 -24.64 -4.00 -26.03
CA VAL A 547 -23.68 -3.32 -26.91
C VAL A 547 -22.25 -3.75 -26.60
N ILE A 548 -21.51 -4.12 -27.64
CA ILE A 548 -20.08 -4.43 -27.53
C ILE A 548 -19.30 -3.34 -28.26
N ILE A 549 -18.39 -2.69 -27.54
CA ILE A 549 -17.43 -1.74 -28.09
C ILE A 549 -16.08 -2.47 -28.23
N VAL A 550 -15.61 -2.63 -29.46
CA VAL A 550 -14.25 -3.07 -29.76
C VAL A 550 -13.42 -1.82 -30.03
N ALA A 551 -12.44 -1.55 -29.18
CA ALA A 551 -11.67 -0.32 -29.23
C ALA A 551 -10.17 -0.58 -29.37
N ASP A 552 -9.51 0.15 -30.27
CA ASP A 552 -8.06 0.20 -30.28
C ASP A 552 -7.55 0.78 -28.95
N PRO A 553 -6.42 0.32 -28.39
CA PRO A 553 -5.89 0.89 -27.15
C PRO A 553 -5.63 2.39 -27.30
N ARG A 554 -5.75 3.13 -26.19
CA ARG A 554 -5.50 4.57 -26.12
C ARG A 554 -5.15 4.95 -24.68
N GLY A 555 -4.05 5.66 -24.48
CA GLY A 555 -3.61 6.10 -23.17
C GLY A 555 -3.14 4.96 -22.27
N TYR A 556 -2.88 5.28 -21.01
CA TYR A 556 -2.22 4.36 -20.06
C TYR A 556 -2.96 4.21 -18.72
N ASP A 557 -4.12 4.83 -18.53
CA ASP A 557 -4.91 4.72 -17.29
C ASP A 557 -5.30 3.28 -16.94
N ASP A 558 -5.42 2.42 -17.95
CA ASP A 558 -5.63 0.98 -17.81
C ASP A 558 -4.54 0.30 -16.96
N LEU A 559 -3.33 0.88 -16.86
CA LEU A 559 -2.24 0.37 -16.02
C LEU A 559 -2.57 0.47 -14.53
N ILE A 560 -3.36 1.48 -14.12
CA ILE A 560 -3.72 1.70 -12.71
C ILE A 560 -5.09 1.10 -12.38
N THR A 561 -6.03 1.15 -13.30
CA THR A 561 -7.41 0.63 -13.09
C THR A 561 -7.56 -0.86 -13.42
N ALA A 562 -6.61 -1.45 -14.15
CA ALA A 562 -6.70 -2.81 -14.71
C ALA A 562 -7.94 -3.03 -15.62
N ARG A 563 -8.51 -1.95 -16.16
CA ARG A 563 -9.75 -1.96 -16.96
C ARG A 563 -9.56 -1.17 -18.24
N ALA A 564 -10.19 -1.64 -19.31
CA ALA A 564 -9.98 -1.12 -20.65
C ALA A 564 -10.46 0.34 -20.79
N LEU A 565 -9.64 1.15 -21.46
CA LEU A 565 -9.96 2.51 -21.91
C LEU A 565 -10.46 3.39 -20.77
N THR A 566 -9.80 3.45 -19.61
CA THR A 566 -10.31 4.23 -18.45
C THR A 566 -9.96 5.73 -18.46
N GLY A 567 -9.12 6.15 -19.40
CA GLY A 567 -8.73 7.55 -19.60
C GLY A 567 -9.75 8.40 -20.38
N THR A 568 -9.27 9.48 -21.00
CA THR A 568 -10.11 10.51 -21.68
C THR A 568 -11.04 9.92 -22.73
N ARG A 569 -10.50 9.12 -23.67
CA ARG A 569 -11.29 8.45 -24.72
C ARG A 569 -12.41 7.60 -24.13
N GLY A 570 -12.09 6.88 -23.06
CA GLY A 570 -13.01 6.08 -22.28
C GLY A 570 -14.20 6.81 -21.72
N GLN A 571 -13.93 7.96 -21.15
CA GLN A 571 -14.92 8.81 -20.50
C GLN A 571 -15.86 9.45 -21.54
N HIS A 572 -15.38 9.75 -22.75
CA HIS A 572 -16.24 10.15 -23.86
C HIS A 572 -17.09 9.00 -24.41
N LEU A 573 -16.54 7.78 -24.50
CA LEU A 573 -17.33 6.59 -24.85
C LEU A 573 -18.43 6.32 -23.81
N GLN A 574 -18.16 6.59 -22.52
CA GLN A 574 -19.20 6.52 -21.49
C GLN A 574 -20.28 7.59 -21.69
N GLY A 575 -19.89 8.82 -22.04
CA GLY A 575 -20.83 9.86 -22.45
C GLY A 575 -21.73 9.43 -23.61
N LEU A 576 -21.14 8.80 -24.63
CA LEU A 576 -21.90 8.24 -25.76
C LEU A 576 -22.90 7.18 -25.30
N MET A 577 -22.52 6.24 -24.44
CA MET A 577 -23.46 5.22 -23.93
C MET A 577 -24.64 5.86 -23.21
N ARG A 578 -24.38 6.90 -22.41
CA ARG A 578 -25.43 7.68 -21.74
C ARG A 578 -26.36 8.37 -22.73
N ASP A 579 -25.81 9.01 -23.77
CA ASP A 579 -26.58 9.70 -24.81
C ASP A 579 -27.45 8.74 -25.65
N LEU A 580 -26.99 7.50 -25.83
CA LEU A 580 -27.73 6.44 -26.50
C LEU A 580 -28.77 5.75 -25.58
N GLY A 581 -28.85 6.13 -24.31
CA GLY A 581 -29.77 5.53 -23.33
C GLY A 581 -29.37 4.11 -22.90
N ILE A 582 -28.09 3.74 -23.08
CA ILE A 582 -27.56 2.44 -22.69
C ILE A 582 -27.10 2.52 -21.23
N GLN A 583 -27.63 1.65 -20.37
CA GLN A 583 -27.24 1.60 -18.95
C GLN A 583 -25.89 0.91 -18.77
N ASP A 584 -25.24 1.18 -17.64
CA ASP A 584 -23.86 0.76 -17.38
C ASP A 584 -23.71 -0.79 -17.39
N GLU A 585 -24.71 -1.53 -16.93
CA GLU A 585 -24.74 -2.99 -16.93
C GLU A 585 -24.97 -3.62 -18.32
N ASN A 586 -25.29 -2.81 -19.33
CA ASN A 586 -25.74 -3.29 -20.65
C ASN A 586 -24.70 -3.15 -21.76
N TYR A 587 -23.48 -2.69 -21.45
CA TYR A 587 -22.41 -2.61 -22.45
C TYR A 587 -21.08 -3.17 -21.94
N LEU A 588 -20.27 -3.57 -22.91
CA LEU A 588 -18.93 -4.11 -22.74
C LEU A 588 -17.96 -3.34 -23.62
N VAL A 589 -16.80 -2.98 -23.09
CA VAL A 589 -15.66 -2.52 -23.88
C VAL A 589 -14.59 -3.60 -23.86
N ILE A 590 -14.08 -3.99 -25.02
CA ILE A 590 -12.92 -4.86 -25.16
C ILE A 590 -11.85 -4.16 -26.01
N LYS A 591 -10.58 -4.37 -25.66
CA LYS A 591 -9.49 -3.86 -26.50
C LYS A 591 -9.24 -4.76 -27.70
N THR A 592 -8.98 -4.16 -28.87
CA THR A 592 -8.52 -4.89 -30.05
C THR A 592 -7.27 -5.72 -29.73
N VAL A 593 -6.36 -5.15 -28.92
CA VAL A 593 -5.19 -5.84 -28.37
C VAL A 593 -4.94 -5.35 -26.93
N PRO A 594 -4.57 -6.21 -25.96
CA PRO A 594 -4.40 -5.82 -24.56
C PRO A 594 -3.01 -5.22 -24.25
N PHE A 595 -2.50 -4.37 -25.15
CA PHE A 595 -1.15 -3.80 -25.10
C PHE A 595 -1.16 -2.29 -25.36
N GLY A 596 -0.09 -1.59 -25.01
CA GLY A 596 0.12 -0.21 -25.41
C GLY A 596 0.42 -0.15 -26.91
N MET A 597 -0.32 0.68 -27.65
CA MET A 597 -0.16 0.87 -29.10
C MET A 597 -0.06 2.35 -29.51
N ASP A 598 0.00 3.27 -28.54
CA ASP A 598 0.20 4.69 -28.83
C ASP A 598 1.55 4.91 -29.53
N GLY A 599 1.51 5.50 -30.72
CA GLY A 599 2.69 5.70 -31.58
C GLY A 599 3.09 4.47 -32.42
N ALA A 600 2.29 3.41 -32.47
CA ALA A 600 2.52 2.27 -33.35
C ALA A 600 2.33 2.61 -34.84
N THR A 601 3.23 2.11 -35.68
CA THR A 601 3.12 2.25 -37.14
C THR A 601 2.08 1.28 -37.72
N ALA A 602 1.71 1.45 -39.00
CA ALA A 602 0.83 0.49 -39.68
C ALA A 602 1.44 -0.93 -39.74
N GLU A 603 2.77 -1.03 -39.86
CA GLU A 603 3.49 -2.31 -39.83
C GLU A 603 3.43 -2.95 -38.45
N ASP A 604 3.60 -2.15 -37.39
CA ASP A 604 3.44 -2.59 -36.00
C ASP A 604 2.05 -3.19 -35.77
N TRP A 605 1.01 -2.46 -36.18
CA TRP A 605 -0.37 -2.93 -36.11
C TRP A 605 -0.58 -4.23 -36.87
N LYS A 606 -0.11 -4.32 -38.12
CA LYS A 606 -0.24 -5.54 -38.93
C LYS A 606 0.37 -6.75 -38.23
N TYR A 607 1.57 -6.60 -37.68
CA TYR A 607 2.25 -7.68 -36.97
C TYR A 607 1.49 -8.08 -35.69
N VAL A 608 1.18 -7.11 -34.83
CA VAL A 608 0.53 -7.39 -33.54
C VAL A 608 -0.85 -7.99 -33.74
N LEU A 609 -1.63 -7.53 -34.72
CA LEU A 609 -2.92 -8.13 -35.06
C LEU A 609 -2.75 -9.61 -35.43
N SER A 610 -1.82 -9.94 -36.32
CA SER A 610 -1.55 -11.35 -36.66
C SER A 610 -1.16 -12.17 -35.41
N ALA A 611 -0.23 -11.67 -34.60
CA ALA A 611 0.25 -12.35 -33.40
C ALA A 611 -0.82 -12.53 -32.30
N THR A 612 -1.91 -11.77 -32.34
CA THR A 612 -3.00 -11.78 -31.34
C THR A 612 -4.35 -12.22 -31.94
N GLU A 613 -4.35 -12.81 -33.13
CA GLU A 613 -5.57 -13.23 -33.81
C GLU A 613 -6.39 -14.22 -32.98
N ASN A 614 -5.74 -15.23 -32.39
CA ASN A 614 -6.40 -16.25 -31.57
C ASN A 614 -7.14 -15.64 -30.37
N TYR A 615 -6.52 -14.65 -29.70
CA TYR A 615 -7.14 -13.92 -28.59
C TYR A 615 -8.46 -13.26 -29.01
N ARG A 616 -8.46 -12.53 -30.13
CA ARG A 616 -9.69 -11.87 -30.61
C ARG A 616 -10.73 -12.85 -31.12
N ASN A 617 -10.33 -13.86 -31.89
CA ASN A 617 -11.24 -14.89 -32.41
C ASN A 617 -11.95 -15.61 -31.26
N ALA A 618 -11.21 -16.03 -30.24
CA ALA A 618 -11.77 -16.73 -29.09
C ALA A 618 -12.68 -15.83 -28.24
N LEU A 619 -12.25 -14.61 -27.93
CA LEU A 619 -13.01 -13.69 -27.07
C LEU A 619 -14.30 -13.22 -27.76
N LEU A 620 -14.20 -12.69 -28.98
CA LEU A 620 -15.39 -12.23 -29.71
C LEU A 620 -16.30 -13.39 -30.10
N GLY A 621 -15.76 -14.52 -30.56
CA GLY A 621 -16.56 -15.71 -30.85
C GLY A 621 -17.37 -16.18 -29.63
N LYS A 622 -16.78 -16.13 -28.43
CA LYS A 622 -17.49 -16.46 -27.20
C LYS A 622 -18.57 -15.43 -26.83
N LEU A 623 -18.29 -14.14 -27.00
CA LEU A 623 -19.28 -13.09 -26.72
C LEU A 623 -20.47 -13.15 -27.67
N LEU A 624 -20.21 -13.39 -28.97
CA LEU A 624 -21.25 -13.48 -29.99
C LEU A 624 -22.13 -14.73 -29.82
N SER A 625 -21.56 -15.85 -29.37
CA SER A 625 -22.35 -17.06 -29.07
C SER A 625 -23.21 -16.93 -27.80
N ASN A 626 -22.90 -15.96 -26.92
CA ASN A 626 -23.63 -15.74 -25.67
C ASN A 626 -24.71 -14.65 -25.82
N GLY A 627 -25.64 -14.84 -26.77
CA GLY A 627 -26.88 -14.04 -26.87
C GLY A 627 -26.95 -13.02 -28.01
N GLY A 628 -25.83 -12.71 -28.67
CA GLY A 628 -25.77 -11.80 -29.83
C GLY A 628 -26.10 -10.33 -29.47
N PRO A 629 -25.13 -9.39 -29.51
CA PRO A 629 -25.41 -8.00 -29.18
C PRO A 629 -26.33 -7.33 -30.21
N GLU A 630 -27.08 -6.33 -29.76
CA GLU A 630 -27.95 -5.48 -30.60
C GLU A 630 -27.14 -4.53 -31.49
N LEU A 631 -25.92 -4.19 -31.06
CA LEU A 631 -25.01 -3.29 -31.74
C LEU A 631 -23.56 -3.62 -31.40
N ILE A 632 -22.69 -3.57 -32.41
CA ILE A 632 -21.25 -3.52 -32.22
C ILE A 632 -20.73 -2.14 -32.63
N ILE A 633 -19.90 -1.54 -31.78
CA ILE A 633 -19.22 -0.28 -32.06
C ILE A 633 -17.74 -0.59 -32.25
N THR A 634 -17.16 -0.10 -33.35
CA THR A 634 -15.72 -0.17 -33.56
C THR A 634 -15.11 1.21 -33.33
N ASP A 635 -14.15 1.31 -32.41
CA ASP A 635 -13.43 2.55 -32.12
C ASP A 635 -11.98 2.43 -32.57
N GLY A 636 -11.71 2.95 -33.78
CA GLY A 636 -10.38 2.91 -34.41
C GLY A 636 -10.26 1.95 -35.59
N PRO A 637 -9.22 2.13 -36.42
CA PRO A 637 -9.05 1.41 -37.68
C PRO A 637 -8.79 -0.09 -37.51
N ALA A 638 -8.05 -0.51 -36.48
CA ALA A 638 -7.75 -1.93 -36.28
C ALA A 638 -8.98 -2.67 -35.73
N ALA A 639 -9.73 -2.05 -34.82
CA ALA A 639 -11.04 -2.54 -34.36
C ALA A 639 -12.01 -2.76 -35.53
N LYS A 640 -12.12 -1.79 -36.44
CA LYS A 640 -12.96 -1.88 -37.65
C LYS A 640 -12.58 -3.08 -38.51
N LEU A 641 -11.28 -3.22 -38.78
CA LEU A 641 -10.75 -4.30 -39.62
C LEU A 641 -11.08 -5.67 -39.02
N GLU A 642 -10.80 -5.86 -37.74
CA GLU A 642 -10.94 -7.16 -37.08
C GLU A 642 -12.39 -7.54 -36.82
N VAL A 643 -13.24 -6.58 -36.44
CA VAL A 643 -14.68 -6.84 -36.30
C VAL A 643 -15.27 -7.25 -37.65
N ARG A 644 -14.89 -6.58 -38.75
CA ARG A 644 -15.34 -6.96 -40.10
C ARG A 644 -14.89 -8.38 -40.46
N ARG A 645 -13.64 -8.75 -40.16
CA ARG A 645 -13.10 -10.09 -40.41
C ARG A 645 -13.86 -11.16 -39.63
N ILE A 646 -14.11 -10.93 -38.34
CA ILE A 646 -14.72 -11.91 -37.43
C ILE A 646 -16.23 -12.05 -37.67
N LEU A 647 -16.93 -10.94 -37.91
CA LEU A 647 -18.39 -10.98 -38.13
C LEU A 647 -18.76 -11.55 -39.51
N GLY A 648 -17.90 -11.39 -40.52
CA GLY A 648 -18.21 -11.83 -41.88
C GLY A 648 -19.55 -11.27 -42.38
N ASN A 649 -20.51 -12.16 -42.64
CA ASN A 649 -21.86 -11.83 -43.12
C ASN A 649 -22.90 -11.69 -41.99
N SER A 650 -22.47 -11.47 -40.74
CA SER A 650 -23.37 -11.26 -39.62
C SER A 650 -24.33 -10.09 -39.89
N ARG A 651 -25.57 -10.22 -39.40
CA ARG A 651 -26.61 -9.18 -39.48
C ARG A 651 -26.56 -8.18 -38.31
N ILE A 652 -25.64 -8.36 -37.37
CA ILE A 652 -25.49 -7.44 -36.23
C ILE A 652 -25.08 -6.06 -36.78
N PRO A 653 -25.82 -4.98 -36.47
CA PRO A 653 -25.43 -3.64 -36.85
C PRO A 653 -24.04 -3.27 -36.32
N VAL A 654 -23.23 -2.63 -37.17
CA VAL A 654 -21.90 -2.12 -36.78
C VAL A 654 -21.82 -0.63 -37.06
N VAL A 655 -21.50 0.18 -36.05
CA VAL A 655 -21.16 1.60 -36.21
C VAL A 655 -19.67 1.78 -36.03
N HIS A 656 -19.05 2.60 -36.89
CA HIS A 656 -17.62 2.86 -36.84
C HIS A 656 -17.33 4.28 -36.36
N ILE A 657 -16.56 4.38 -35.29
CA ILE A 657 -15.99 5.62 -34.79
C ILE A 657 -14.55 5.70 -35.30
N GLY A 658 -14.29 6.72 -36.11
CA GLY A 658 -12.95 7.01 -36.63
C GLY A 658 -11.99 7.50 -35.54
N ARG A 659 -10.70 7.50 -35.87
CA ARG A 659 -9.63 8.12 -35.08
C ARG A 659 -8.78 8.98 -36.02
N ALA A 660 -9.35 10.07 -36.51
CA ALA A 660 -8.78 10.84 -37.61
C ALA A 660 -7.80 11.95 -37.15
N GLY A 661 -7.35 11.89 -35.89
CA GLY A 661 -6.44 12.88 -35.31
C GLY A 661 -7.13 14.14 -34.78
N GLY A 662 -8.47 14.15 -34.72
CA GLY A 662 -9.24 15.16 -34.01
C GLY A 662 -9.20 14.97 -32.49
N THR A 663 -10.02 15.73 -31.75
CA THR A 663 -10.23 15.46 -30.31
C THR A 663 -11.03 14.17 -30.12
N ASP A 664 -10.87 13.52 -28.97
CA ASP A 664 -11.61 12.29 -28.65
C ASP A 664 -13.14 12.49 -28.80
N GLN A 665 -13.67 13.64 -28.41
CA GLN A 665 -15.08 13.96 -28.59
C GLN A 665 -15.47 14.13 -30.07
N ALA A 666 -14.67 14.86 -30.85
CA ALA A 666 -14.98 15.15 -32.25
C ALA A 666 -15.08 13.89 -33.11
N ASP A 667 -14.19 12.92 -32.87
CA ASP A 667 -14.20 11.62 -33.53
C ASP A 667 -15.50 10.85 -33.27
N ILE A 668 -16.05 10.92 -32.06
CA ILE A 668 -17.34 10.29 -31.70
C ILE A 668 -18.50 11.03 -32.35
N LEU A 669 -18.48 12.36 -32.32
CA LEU A 669 -19.54 13.19 -32.93
C LEU A 669 -19.63 12.99 -34.44
N ALA A 670 -18.50 12.70 -35.12
CA ALA A 670 -18.49 12.37 -36.54
C ALA A 670 -19.32 11.12 -36.88
N ALA A 671 -19.45 10.16 -35.95
CA ALA A 671 -20.25 8.95 -36.11
C ALA A 671 -21.74 9.12 -35.72
N ALA A 672 -22.17 10.31 -35.26
CA ALA A 672 -23.51 10.52 -34.72
C ALA A 672 -24.63 10.19 -35.73
N ASN A 673 -24.42 10.45 -37.02
CA ASN A 673 -25.41 10.14 -38.05
C ASN A 673 -25.57 8.63 -38.27
N ASP A 674 -24.48 7.86 -38.17
CA ASP A 674 -24.51 6.41 -38.31
C ASP A 674 -25.31 5.76 -37.16
N PHE A 675 -25.17 6.28 -35.94
CA PHE A 675 -26.00 5.86 -34.82
C PHE A 675 -27.48 6.19 -35.07
N LYS A 676 -27.80 7.41 -35.51
CA LYS A 676 -29.18 7.84 -35.76
C LYS A 676 -29.85 7.11 -36.93
N ALA A 677 -29.07 6.50 -37.83
CA ALA A 677 -29.59 5.64 -38.89
C ALA A 677 -30.19 4.33 -38.34
N LEU A 678 -29.82 3.92 -37.12
CA LEU A 678 -30.39 2.78 -36.44
C LEU A 678 -31.74 3.16 -35.79
N PRO A 679 -32.84 2.42 -36.04
CA PRO A 679 -34.17 2.78 -35.56
C PRO A 679 -34.25 3.06 -34.05
N GLN A 680 -33.53 2.29 -33.24
CA GLN A 680 -33.53 2.39 -31.79
C GLN A 680 -32.79 3.63 -31.25
N PHE A 681 -31.97 4.31 -32.06
CA PHE A 681 -31.20 5.50 -31.65
C PHE A 681 -31.54 6.75 -32.47
N LYS A 682 -32.59 6.70 -33.29
CA LYS A 682 -33.02 7.80 -34.18
C LYS A 682 -33.23 9.13 -33.44
N THR A 683 -33.72 9.07 -32.21
CA THR A 683 -34.00 10.25 -31.37
C THR A 683 -32.89 10.57 -30.37
N ALA A 684 -31.76 9.86 -30.40
CA ALA A 684 -30.67 10.07 -29.46
C ALA A 684 -30.00 11.44 -29.67
N SER A 685 -29.76 12.16 -28.57
CA SER A 685 -29.02 13.43 -28.56
C SER A 685 -27.55 13.18 -28.24
N ILE A 686 -26.75 12.85 -29.25
CA ILE A 686 -25.33 12.50 -29.07
C ILE A 686 -24.48 13.78 -28.90
N ARG A 687 -23.89 13.93 -27.71
CA ARG A 687 -22.97 15.01 -27.31
C ARG A 687 -21.59 14.44 -26.96
N ALA A 688 -21.53 13.19 -26.51
CA ALA A 688 -20.34 12.49 -26.05
C ALA A 688 -19.56 13.31 -25.02
N ASN A 689 -20.26 13.89 -24.05
CA ASN A 689 -19.62 14.64 -22.97
C ASN A 689 -18.67 13.74 -22.18
N LEU A 690 -17.59 14.32 -21.64
CA LEU A 690 -16.67 13.59 -20.77
C LEU A 690 -17.43 13.16 -19.50
N MET A 691 -17.60 11.86 -19.29
CA MET A 691 -18.31 11.31 -18.12
C MET A 691 -17.43 10.35 -17.33
N ASN A 692 -17.56 10.36 -16.00
CA ASN A 692 -16.87 9.43 -15.12
C ASN A 692 -17.18 7.97 -15.52
N ILE A 693 -16.14 7.12 -15.51
CA ILE A 693 -16.32 5.68 -15.68
C ILE A 693 -17.19 5.16 -14.54
N PRO A 694 -18.28 4.40 -14.84
CA PRO A 694 -19.19 3.95 -13.82
C PRO A 694 -18.50 2.95 -12.90
N ARG A 695 -18.91 2.95 -11.63
CA ARG A 695 -18.20 2.14 -10.63
C ARG A 695 -18.28 0.64 -10.92
N SER A 696 -19.37 0.17 -11.52
CA SER A 696 -19.54 -1.22 -11.98
C SER A 696 -18.54 -1.66 -13.04
N HIS A 697 -17.73 -0.74 -13.59
CA HIS A 697 -16.69 -1.00 -14.60
C HIS A 697 -15.26 -0.85 -14.04
N LEU A 698 -15.12 -0.54 -12.76
CA LEU A 698 -13.84 -0.38 -12.07
C LEU A 698 -13.69 -1.47 -11.00
N SER A 699 -12.47 -1.95 -10.79
CA SER A 699 -12.19 -3.00 -9.79
C SER A 699 -12.56 -2.55 -8.38
N TYR A 700 -12.64 -3.47 -7.42
CA TYR A 700 -12.82 -3.12 -6.01
C TYR A 700 -11.73 -2.16 -5.48
N TYR A 701 -10.50 -2.28 -5.99
CA TYR A 701 -9.34 -1.55 -5.49
C TYR A 701 -9.20 -0.14 -6.06
N ALA A 702 -9.97 0.17 -7.12
CA ALA A 702 -9.92 1.48 -7.74
C ALA A 702 -10.37 2.59 -6.78
N ARG A 703 -9.69 3.73 -6.80
CA ARG A 703 -10.02 4.93 -6.01
C ARG A 703 -11.13 5.73 -6.67
N THR A 704 -11.79 6.60 -5.91
CA THR A 704 -12.94 7.38 -6.42
C THR A 704 -12.54 8.34 -7.55
N TRP A 705 -11.30 8.88 -7.53
CA TRP A 705 -10.82 9.74 -8.61
C TRP A 705 -10.37 9.00 -9.88
N GLU A 706 -10.13 7.69 -9.82
CA GLU A 706 -9.69 6.91 -10.98
C GLU A 706 -10.84 6.71 -11.98
N GLY A 707 -10.55 6.85 -13.27
CA GLY A 707 -11.58 6.85 -14.32
C GLY A 707 -12.37 8.15 -14.40
N THR A 708 -11.80 9.27 -13.93
CA THR A 708 -12.44 10.59 -13.95
C THR A 708 -11.48 11.67 -14.43
N SER A 709 -12.04 12.79 -14.88
CA SER A 709 -11.28 14.02 -15.21
C SER A 709 -10.27 13.85 -16.36
N GLY A 710 -10.47 12.91 -17.28
CA GLY A 710 -9.51 12.57 -18.34
C GLY A 710 -8.34 11.70 -17.86
N ASP A 711 -7.26 11.65 -18.64
CA ASP A 711 -6.11 10.78 -18.37
C ASP A 711 -5.37 11.13 -17.08
N ARG A 712 -4.90 10.09 -16.38
CA ARG A 712 -4.20 10.16 -15.09
C ARG A 712 -2.83 9.49 -15.13
N VAL A 713 -2.50 8.82 -16.24
CA VAL A 713 -1.22 8.13 -16.43
C VAL A 713 -0.58 8.59 -17.73
N LEU A 714 0.71 8.90 -17.68
CA LEU A 714 1.52 9.20 -18.86
C LEU A 714 2.82 8.41 -18.88
N ALA A 715 3.30 8.07 -20.09
CA ALA A 715 4.57 7.40 -20.29
C ALA A 715 5.75 8.37 -20.23
N ALA A 716 6.95 7.87 -19.94
CA ALA A 716 8.19 8.62 -20.09
C ALA A 716 8.47 8.99 -21.55
N GLU A 717 9.18 10.11 -21.77
CA GLU A 717 9.51 10.65 -23.10
C GLU A 717 10.90 10.24 -23.61
N ASP A 718 11.70 9.60 -22.77
CA ASP A 718 13.10 9.28 -23.04
C ASP A 718 13.31 7.78 -23.29
N LYS A 719 14.52 7.28 -23.01
CA LYS A 719 14.87 5.86 -23.14
C LYS A 719 13.98 4.92 -22.34
N PHE A 720 13.22 5.42 -21.35
CA PHE A 720 12.27 4.63 -20.57
C PHE A 720 10.85 4.64 -21.15
N ARG A 721 10.60 5.24 -22.33
CA ARG A 721 9.29 5.21 -22.99
C ARG A 721 8.78 3.76 -23.11
N GLY A 722 7.53 3.54 -22.72
CA GLY A 722 6.89 2.22 -22.72
C GLY A 722 7.31 1.29 -21.56
N LEU A 723 8.25 1.71 -20.71
CA LEU A 723 8.66 0.99 -19.49
C LEU A 723 8.30 1.77 -18.22
N ALA A 724 8.56 3.08 -18.20
CA ALA A 724 8.28 3.95 -17.07
C ALA A 724 7.04 4.81 -17.30
N PHE A 725 6.23 4.93 -16.25
CA PHE A 725 4.98 5.68 -16.26
C PHE A 725 4.84 6.53 -15.00
N ALA A 726 4.19 7.68 -15.13
CA ALA A 726 3.84 8.55 -14.04
C ALA A 726 2.32 8.49 -13.81
N GLU A 727 1.93 8.14 -12.60
CA GLU A 727 0.56 8.21 -12.10
C GLU A 727 0.35 9.55 -11.37
N VAL A 728 -0.67 10.31 -11.75
CA VAL A 728 -0.92 11.66 -11.26
C VAL A 728 -2.25 11.73 -10.50
N ALA A 729 -2.16 11.85 -9.17
CA ALA A 729 -3.34 12.10 -8.35
C ALA A 729 -3.78 13.57 -8.49
N PRO A 730 -5.04 13.86 -8.84
CA PRO A 730 -5.50 15.23 -9.03
C PRO A 730 -5.59 16.00 -7.71
N ALA A 731 -5.29 17.30 -7.74
CA ALA A 731 -5.24 18.18 -6.57
C ALA A 731 -6.54 18.17 -5.76
N TRP A 732 -7.68 18.27 -6.44
CA TRP A 732 -8.99 18.29 -5.78
C TRP A 732 -9.28 17.01 -4.97
N ALA A 733 -8.68 15.87 -5.32
CA ALA A 733 -8.90 14.63 -4.58
C ALA A 733 -8.18 14.65 -3.22
N TRP A 734 -6.93 15.11 -3.19
CA TRP A 734 -6.10 15.07 -1.97
C TRP A 734 -6.12 16.35 -1.15
N GLN A 735 -6.59 17.47 -1.73
CA GLN A 735 -6.89 18.71 -1.02
C GLN A 735 -8.32 18.71 -0.43
N GLN A 736 -9.09 17.63 -0.64
CA GLN A 736 -10.45 17.52 -0.13
C GLN A 736 -10.48 17.69 1.40
N ARG A 737 -11.15 18.74 1.86
CA ARG A 737 -11.46 18.95 3.27
C ARG A 737 -12.86 18.40 3.57
N SER A 738 -12.95 17.10 3.80
CA SER A 738 -14.23 16.43 4.14
C SER A 738 -14.57 16.50 5.63
N GLY A 739 -13.68 17.04 6.46
CA GLY A 739 -13.81 16.96 7.92
C GLY A 739 -13.78 15.52 8.44
N LEU A 740 -14.01 15.36 9.74
CA LEU A 740 -14.23 14.04 10.34
C LEU A 740 -15.73 13.76 10.41
N VAL A 741 -16.09 12.50 10.19
CA VAL A 741 -17.44 12.03 10.52
C VAL A 741 -17.65 12.17 12.05
N PRO A 742 -18.90 12.40 12.52
CA PRO A 742 -19.16 12.71 13.94
C PRO A 742 -18.54 11.70 14.93
N GLU A 743 -18.60 10.41 14.62
CA GLU A 743 -18.01 9.34 15.43
C GLU A 743 -16.49 9.50 15.58
N HIS A 744 -15.76 9.68 14.47
CA HIS A 744 -14.31 9.88 14.52
C HIS A 744 -13.92 11.19 15.21
N ASN A 745 -14.74 12.23 15.07
CA ASN A 745 -14.52 13.49 15.78
C ASN A 745 -14.66 13.33 17.30
N GLN A 746 -15.67 12.56 17.75
CA GLN A 746 -15.84 12.23 19.15
C GLN A 746 -14.65 11.42 19.68
N ASP A 747 -14.20 10.41 18.95
CA ASP A 747 -13.04 9.61 19.32
C ASP A 747 -11.76 10.48 19.43
N VAL A 748 -11.52 11.38 18.48
CA VAL A 748 -10.40 12.33 18.55
C VAL A 748 -10.49 13.22 19.81
N ASN A 749 -11.68 13.70 20.14
CA ASN A 749 -11.89 14.47 21.37
C ASN A 749 -11.60 13.64 22.63
N VAL A 750 -11.92 12.34 22.65
CA VAL A 750 -11.55 11.43 23.73
C VAL A 750 -10.02 11.37 23.87
N LEU A 751 -9.27 11.23 22.76
CA LEU A 751 -7.81 11.21 22.79
C LEU A 751 -7.22 12.55 23.28
N ILE A 752 -7.73 13.68 22.82
CA ILE A 752 -7.30 15.02 23.30
C ILE A 752 -7.59 15.18 24.79
N ASN A 753 -8.74 14.69 25.26
CA ASN A 753 -9.07 14.70 26.68
C ASN A 753 -8.14 13.81 27.50
N LYS A 754 -7.68 12.66 26.97
CA LYS A 754 -6.65 11.85 27.62
C LYS A 754 -5.34 12.63 27.81
N LEU A 755 -4.88 13.38 26.80
CA LEU A 755 -3.71 14.25 26.94
C LEU A 755 -3.93 15.29 28.05
N LYS A 756 -5.09 15.96 28.03
CA LYS A 756 -5.45 16.99 29.01
C LYS A 756 -5.51 16.44 30.43
N GLN A 757 -6.20 15.34 30.65
CA GLN A 757 -6.35 14.70 31.97
C GLN A 757 -5.03 14.21 32.54
N ASN A 758 -4.11 13.76 31.67
CA ASN A 758 -2.78 13.33 32.07
C ASN A 758 -1.76 14.47 32.15
N GLY A 759 -2.19 15.72 31.93
CA GLY A 759 -1.31 16.88 32.01
C GLY A 759 -0.21 16.89 30.95
N LEU A 760 -0.42 16.24 29.80
CA LEU A 760 0.54 16.14 28.69
C LEU A 760 0.33 17.25 27.66
N ARG A 761 1.32 17.45 26.79
CA ARG A 761 1.29 18.46 25.72
C ARG A 761 0.09 18.28 24.79
N LEU A 762 -0.68 19.35 24.59
CA LEU A 762 -1.85 19.36 23.72
C LEU A 762 -1.45 19.52 22.24
N PRO A 763 -2.35 19.22 21.28
CA PRO A 763 -2.07 19.37 19.85
C PRO A 763 -1.57 20.80 19.52
N GLY A 764 -0.44 20.91 18.82
CA GLY A 764 0.17 22.19 18.44
C GLY A 764 0.67 23.08 19.60
N GLU A 765 0.63 22.61 20.85
CA GLU A 765 1.05 23.40 22.01
C GLU A 765 2.58 23.53 22.07
N SER A 766 3.10 24.75 22.20
CA SER A 766 4.52 25.00 22.41
C SER A 766 4.97 24.63 23.83
N ILE A 767 6.26 24.34 24.02
CA ILE A 767 6.82 24.01 25.34
C ILE A 767 6.54 25.11 26.40
N PRO A 768 6.73 26.41 26.12
CA PRO A 768 6.41 27.45 27.10
C PRO A 768 4.92 27.48 27.51
N ASN A 769 4.01 27.27 26.55
CA ASN A 769 2.57 27.24 26.83
C ASN A 769 2.20 25.99 27.63
N TYR A 770 2.80 24.86 27.30
CA TYR A 770 2.65 23.61 28.03
C TYR A 770 3.07 23.74 29.50
N LEU A 771 4.26 24.28 29.77
CA LEU A 771 4.76 24.52 31.13
C LEU A 771 3.84 25.47 31.90
N ARG A 772 3.41 26.57 31.27
CA ARG A 772 2.48 27.52 31.88
C ARG A 772 1.13 26.88 32.24
N ARG A 773 0.57 26.07 31.35
CA ARG A 773 -0.73 25.41 31.57
C ARG A 773 -0.68 24.39 32.69
N THR A 774 0.38 23.59 32.73
CA THR A 774 0.52 22.50 33.68
C THR A 774 1.04 22.96 35.04
N ARG A 775 1.53 24.21 35.13
CA ARG A 775 2.26 24.72 36.30
C ARG A 775 3.43 23.80 36.67
N ILE A 776 3.97 23.08 35.71
CA ILE A 776 5.24 22.38 35.86
C ILE A 776 6.27 23.49 35.94
N ASP A 777 6.78 23.74 37.15
CA ASP A 777 7.94 24.58 37.35
C ASP A 777 9.19 23.70 37.18
N PRO A 778 9.89 23.78 36.03
CA PRO A 778 11.11 23.02 35.81
C PRO A 778 12.22 23.37 36.82
N THR A 779 12.17 24.55 37.43
CA THR A 779 13.14 25.03 38.43
C THR A 779 12.86 24.49 39.84
N LEU A 780 11.61 24.11 40.16
CA LEU A 780 11.26 23.55 41.47
C LEU A 780 11.73 22.11 41.70
N SER A 781 12.16 21.38 40.66
CA SER A 781 12.79 20.05 40.86
C SER A 781 14.16 20.14 41.55
N PHE A 782 14.87 21.26 41.36
CA PHE A 782 16.13 21.56 42.04
C PHE A 782 15.86 21.98 43.50
N TRP A 783 14.87 22.84 43.73
CA TRP A 783 14.52 23.32 45.07
C TRP A 783 13.80 22.28 45.93
N GLU A 784 12.95 21.41 45.38
CA GLU A 784 12.36 20.29 46.13
C GLU A 784 13.43 19.30 46.62
N ASN A 785 14.48 19.04 45.80
CA ASN A 785 15.60 18.20 46.23
C ASN A 785 16.50 18.93 47.24
N ALA A 786 16.77 20.22 47.03
CA ALA A 786 17.54 21.04 47.99
C ALA A 786 16.80 21.20 49.33
N LEU A 787 15.47 21.38 49.32
CA LEU A 787 14.63 21.47 50.51
C LEU A 787 14.49 20.11 51.20
N ASN A 788 14.32 19.01 50.46
CA ASN A 788 14.29 17.66 51.06
C ASN A 788 15.64 17.24 51.65
N GLU A 789 16.77 17.70 51.11
CA GLU A 789 18.09 17.54 51.73
C GLU A 789 18.23 18.43 52.98
N LEU A 790 17.77 19.68 52.94
CA LEU A 790 17.73 20.59 54.09
C LEU A 790 16.85 20.08 55.24
N PHE A 791 15.72 19.45 54.95
CA PHE A 791 14.80 18.88 55.95
C PHE A 791 15.13 17.43 56.35
N LYS A 792 16.13 16.79 55.75
CA LYS A 792 16.71 15.52 56.26
C LYS A 792 17.84 15.75 57.27
N ILE A 793 18.39 16.96 57.31
CA ILE A 793 19.46 17.38 58.23
C ILE A 793 18.87 18.02 59.52
N ALA A 794 17.58 18.38 59.50
CA ALA A 794 16.79 18.75 60.67
C ALA A 794 16.04 17.53 61.22
#